data_AF-A0A7U4LZP6-F1
#
_entry.id   AF-A0A7U4LZP6-F1
#
_cell.length_a   1.000
_cell.length_b   1.000
_cell.length_c   1.000
_cell.angle_alpha   90.00
_cell.angle_beta   90.00
_cell.angle_gamma   90.00
#
_symmetry.space_group_name_H-M   'P 1'
#
loop_
_entity.id
_entity.type
_entity.pdbx_description
1 polymer ?
#
loop_
_entity_poly.entity_id
_entity_poly.type
_entity_poly.pdbx_seq_one_letter_code
_entity_poly.pdbx_strand_id
1 'polypeptide(L)'
;MLKDYQFIPYSVSEIPAGPSLVFAPHPDDETFGLGGTILKMTDKKQIVNVVMMTDGAMGGAQEERREELRKATEILGVGECYFFGAPDQGLEVNPDTIQRVVDLIEKYQPRNVFFTSPLEYHPDHRATAWIVWNALQSIQFTGNVFSYEIANQSPVNTLVDISAVMERKTKAMKVYASQQAQLDFITTITSMNHLRTYTLPPKEAAYVEAFYRFENIRSDLMSYYYGNLGRYHGRMRSVALPLVSVLIRTKDRPELLRQALDSLARQTYRQIEINIVNDGTESVQHIVNDFVFSRIYLKNNKKPKGAARSANTLLKMAEGDYCIFLDDENRFDEKYIENLVQTVVENKNRLLCYGAVTVEQKSEESEYVNRSYIPALLRRLDYIPLNSVLFSKKLVENGCSFDKHFKMNAEWDFLLQLAQHSEFYYLDQTAAVCHVNRIGGEETLTGETEKEQWKLKIYDKWSKIWDATELNQTFDILEKLHSREEGSEGKKKGTGNFPDKERERLVGTIETQTAKLNTMEEENKGLKQQIEKLSRTNEIQIRRLREFQDTIQKSGKASLDTKHISTQDAERIKEENKVLKDRVTQLTITHKAQLNHIRELQQTIQKHEKAIADIPNHKSQDDKYTKEIRELKKRVETLSLEKAAKIMQLQKLKTESGTVDSTENKNLVMHDRECVEHDALLHQLLDERLAPINAAGEGKRDFKLVSPVGYEKELIELFEEVFKGPMSQEFWKWKYEGVQWRAVCALKDGKIIAHYNGMARDILYFGKHKRAIQPCDTMVSAKARGGIKTNSPFFSSTKAWILSNLGVNKEFLLTYGFPNDRHMRLGEKMGLYTEVDKVKEVDWYTKKREASPLINVDLFDYNKEMDKTINALWNTMADEFKENIIGIRDAQYLRRRYMKHPLIKYQTYLVYDEKEKLLGVFVLRIEDKLAALMDIIAPKAQFEMIINEAIRIAHNEGAKLLRAWVPESRIELFNHARALINNTDIVIPTISIVKGLNPEEIKGKWFLTYGDTDFM
;
A
#
# COMPACT_ATOMS: atom_id res chain seq x y z
N MET A 1 -0.08 -25.99 -31.84
CA MET A 1 0.52 -25.26 -32.98
C MET A 1 -0.60 -24.50 -33.66
N LEU A 2 -0.49 -23.18 -33.76
CA LEU A 2 -1.31 -22.41 -34.71
C LEU A 2 -0.87 -22.85 -36.12
N LYS A 3 -1.82 -23.01 -37.04
CA LYS A 3 -1.55 -23.46 -38.41
C LYS A 3 -1.20 -22.23 -39.25
N ASP A 4 -0.22 -22.33 -40.16
CA ASP A 4 0.35 -21.18 -40.90
C ASP A 4 -0.70 -20.32 -41.62
N TYR A 5 -1.83 -20.92 -42.05
CA TYR A 5 -2.97 -20.20 -42.61
C TYR A 5 -3.56 -19.11 -41.72
N GLN A 6 -3.29 -19.14 -40.42
CA GLN A 6 -3.77 -18.17 -39.45
C GLN A 6 -2.92 -16.88 -39.41
N PHE A 7 -1.75 -16.87 -40.06
CA PHE A 7 -0.80 -15.75 -40.09
C PHE A 7 -0.54 -15.20 -41.48
N ILE A 8 -0.70 -16.03 -42.50
CA ILE A 8 -0.44 -15.69 -43.90
C ILE A 8 -1.53 -16.29 -44.79
N PRO A 9 -2.17 -15.51 -45.67
CA PRO A 9 -2.96 -16.09 -46.75
C PRO A 9 -2.00 -16.72 -47.78
N TYR A 10 -2.16 -18.01 -48.07
CA TYR A 10 -1.33 -18.80 -49.00
C TYR A 10 -2.08 -19.15 -50.28
N SER A 11 -3.23 -18.51 -50.49
CA SER A 11 -4.04 -18.63 -51.69
C SER A 11 -4.66 -17.29 -52.00
N VAL A 12 -4.90 -17.06 -53.28
CA VAL A 12 -5.72 -15.93 -53.74
C VAL A 12 -7.20 -16.19 -53.48
N SER A 13 -7.95 -15.11 -53.29
CA SER A 13 -9.37 -15.07 -53.00
C SER A 13 -10.10 -14.21 -54.03
N GLU A 14 -11.41 -14.45 -54.17
CA GLU A 14 -12.29 -13.55 -54.91
C GLU A 14 -13.09 -12.67 -53.95
N ILE A 15 -13.37 -11.43 -54.39
CA ILE A 15 -14.35 -10.58 -53.72
C ILE A 15 -15.76 -11.09 -54.04
N PRO A 16 -16.65 -11.22 -53.03
CA PRO A 16 -18.03 -11.64 -53.26
C PRO A 16 -18.76 -10.71 -54.23
N ALA A 17 -19.58 -11.29 -55.12
CA ALA A 17 -20.31 -10.53 -56.12
C ALA A 17 -21.41 -9.64 -55.51
N GLY A 18 -21.43 -8.37 -55.85
CA GLY A 18 -22.52 -7.44 -55.52
C GLY A 18 -22.09 -5.99 -55.69
N PRO A 19 -23.02 -5.03 -55.49
CA PRO A 19 -22.66 -3.62 -55.47
C PRO A 19 -21.61 -3.37 -54.38
N SER A 20 -20.54 -2.70 -54.73
CA SER A 20 -19.46 -2.34 -53.82
C SER A 20 -19.45 -0.84 -53.59
N LEU A 21 -19.26 -0.42 -52.34
CA LEU A 21 -19.07 0.98 -51.96
C LEU A 21 -17.69 1.14 -51.33
N VAL A 22 -16.87 2.02 -51.90
CA VAL A 22 -15.48 2.26 -51.49
C VAL A 22 -15.39 3.64 -50.84
N PHE A 23 -14.97 3.71 -49.59
CA PHE A 23 -14.71 4.95 -48.88
C PHE A 23 -13.23 5.29 -48.95
N ALA A 24 -12.89 6.26 -49.79
CA ALA A 24 -11.55 6.76 -50.03
C ALA A 24 -11.36 8.11 -49.31
N PRO A 25 -10.39 8.24 -48.41
CA PRO A 25 -10.08 9.51 -47.76
C PRO A 25 -9.76 10.63 -48.75
N HIS A 26 -8.89 10.33 -49.72
CA HIS A 26 -8.39 11.27 -50.72
C HIS A 26 -8.56 10.75 -52.16
N PRO A 27 -8.60 11.65 -53.17
CA PRO A 27 -8.65 11.27 -54.59
C PRO A 27 -7.36 10.61 -55.09
N ASP A 28 -7.27 9.29 -55.00
CA ASP A 28 -6.17 8.41 -55.41
C ASP A 28 -6.18 7.11 -54.61
N ASP A 29 -6.62 7.18 -53.35
CA ASP A 29 -6.69 6.05 -52.43
C ASP A 29 -7.50 4.88 -53.00
N GLU A 30 -8.57 5.15 -53.76
CA GLU A 30 -9.38 4.13 -54.44
C GLU A 30 -8.59 3.41 -55.56
N THR A 31 -7.66 4.12 -56.19
CA THR A 31 -6.85 3.60 -57.30
C THR A 31 -5.60 2.91 -56.78
N PHE A 32 -4.87 3.55 -55.86
CA PHE A 32 -3.63 3.01 -55.28
C PHE A 32 -3.92 1.78 -54.42
N GLY A 33 -4.92 1.84 -53.55
CA GLY A 33 -5.21 0.77 -52.60
C GLY A 33 -5.83 -0.47 -53.24
N LEU A 34 -6.88 -0.28 -54.05
CA LEU A 34 -7.71 -1.38 -54.55
C LEU A 34 -8.11 -1.28 -56.03
N GLY A 35 -7.44 -0.45 -56.83
CA GLY A 35 -7.79 -0.22 -58.24
C GLY A 35 -7.78 -1.50 -59.08
N GLY A 36 -6.89 -2.45 -58.81
CA GLY A 36 -6.87 -3.75 -59.51
C GLY A 36 -8.11 -4.59 -59.18
N THR A 37 -8.52 -4.60 -57.92
CA THR A 37 -9.73 -5.29 -57.47
C THR A 37 -10.99 -4.63 -58.03
N ILE A 38 -11.03 -3.30 -58.11
CA ILE A 38 -12.11 -2.57 -58.79
C ILE A 38 -12.21 -3.01 -60.25
N LEU A 39 -11.09 -3.01 -61.00
CA LEU A 39 -11.06 -3.47 -62.38
C LEU A 39 -11.60 -4.90 -62.54
N LYS A 40 -11.25 -5.81 -61.63
CA LYS A 40 -11.78 -7.19 -61.67
C LYS A 40 -13.27 -7.26 -61.40
N MET A 41 -13.80 -6.43 -60.50
CA MET A 41 -15.24 -6.35 -60.23
C MET A 41 -15.99 -5.76 -61.44
N THR A 42 -15.48 -4.70 -62.04
CA THR A 42 -16.12 -4.00 -63.16
C THR A 42 -16.01 -4.80 -64.47
N ASP A 43 -14.93 -5.55 -64.69
CA ASP A 43 -14.81 -6.52 -65.81
C ASP A 43 -15.87 -7.63 -65.71
N LYS A 44 -16.27 -8.00 -64.48
CA LYS A 44 -17.41 -8.90 -64.21
C LYS A 44 -18.76 -8.18 -64.21
N LYS A 45 -18.82 -6.92 -64.67
CA LYS A 45 -20.00 -6.04 -64.72
C LYS A 45 -20.67 -5.79 -63.35
N GLN A 46 -19.89 -5.84 -62.27
CA GLN A 46 -20.38 -5.48 -60.94
C GLN A 46 -20.32 -3.97 -60.75
N ILE A 47 -21.28 -3.42 -60.00
CA ILE A 47 -21.35 -1.99 -59.70
C ILE A 47 -20.35 -1.67 -58.60
N VAL A 48 -19.48 -0.68 -58.83
CA VAL A 48 -18.56 -0.16 -57.81
C VAL A 48 -18.74 1.35 -57.75
N ASN A 49 -19.13 1.88 -56.59
CA ASN A 49 -19.24 3.31 -56.34
C ASN A 49 -18.17 3.74 -55.34
N VAL A 50 -17.71 4.98 -55.44
CA VAL A 50 -16.64 5.52 -54.60
C VAL A 50 -17.13 6.77 -53.86
N VAL A 51 -16.78 6.88 -52.59
CA VAL A 51 -17.06 8.02 -51.71
C VAL A 51 -15.72 8.65 -51.34
N MET A 52 -15.54 9.90 -51.75
CA MET A 52 -14.41 10.74 -51.38
C MET A 52 -14.73 11.46 -50.07
N MET A 53 -14.04 11.10 -48.99
CA MET A 53 -14.35 11.60 -47.64
C MET A 53 -13.91 13.06 -47.46
N THR A 54 -12.80 13.44 -48.07
CA THR A 54 -12.28 14.81 -48.03
C THR A 54 -12.25 15.43 -49.41
N ASP A 55 -12.00 16.74 -49.47
CA ASP A 55 -11.76 17.45 -50.72
C ASP A 55 -10.32 17.31 -51.26
N GLY A 56 -9.41 16.69 -50.51
CA GLY A 56 -8.01 16.46 -50.89
C GLY A 56 -7.22 17.73 -51.18
N ALA A 57 -7.66 18.88 -50.65
CA ALA A 57 -7.14 20.20 -51.03
C ALA A 57 -5.68 20.45 -50.61
N MET A 58 -5.14 19.69 -49.66
CA MET A 58 -3.74 19.83 -49.23
C MET A 58 -2.78 19.03 -50.13
N GLY A 59 -3.30 18.11 -50.95
CA GLY A 59 -2.53 17.32 -51.91
C GLY A 59 -2.33 17.98 -53.28
N GLY A 60 -2.95 19.13 -53.56
CA GLY A 60 -2.83 19.84 -54.85
C GLY A 60 -4.03 20.73 -55.16
N ALA A 61 -4.08 21.30 -56.37
CA ALA A 61 -5.21 22.13 -56.79
C ALA A 61 -6.50 21.29 -56.91
N GLN A 62 -7.56 21.70 -56.22
CA GLN A 62 -8.81 20.92 -56.10
C GLN A 62 -9.43 20.51 -57.45
N GLU A 63 -9.42 21.40 -58.45
CA GLU A 63 -9.98 21.11 -59.78
C GLU A 63 -9.14 20.08 -60.55
N GLU A 64 -7.81 20.17 -60.44
CA GLU A 64 -6.88 19.21 -61.03
C GLU A 64 -7.08 17.82 -60.42
N ARG A 65 -7.16 17.73 -59.09
CA ARG A 65 -7.41 16.48 -58.35
C ARG A 65 -8.74 15.84 -58.72
N ARG A 66 -9.80 16.64 -58.91
CA ARG A 66 -11.11 16.15 -59.37
C ARG A 66 -11.08 15.58 -60.78
N GLU A 67 -10.38 16.25 -61.70
CA GLU A 67 -10.24 15.77 -63.07
C GLU A 67 -9.36 14.51 -63.18
N GLU A 68 -8.29 14.43 -62.37
CA GLU A 68 -7.50 13.20 -62.23
C GLU A 68 -8.37 12.05 -61.72
N LEU A 69 -9.15 12.27 -60.67
CA LEU A 69 -10.09 11.28 -60.14
C LEU A 69 -11.10 10.81 -61.19
N ARG A 70 -11.71 11.76 -61.93
CA ARG A 70 -12.68 11.44 -62.97
C ARG A 70 -12.07 10.54 -64.05
N LYS A 71 -10.87 10.85 -64.51
CA LYS A 71 -10.14 10.04 -65.52
C LYS A 71 -9.73 8.68 -64.97
N ALA A 72 -9.26 8.60 -63.73
CA ALA A 72 -8.86 7.34 -63.10
C ALA A 72 -10.07 6.41 -62.93
N THR A 73 -11.17 6.94 -62.39
CA THR A 73 -12.43 6.21 -62.19
C THR A 73 -13.08 5.75 -63.49
N GLU A 74 -12.96 6.52 -64.57
CA GLU A 74 -13.34 6.12 -65.94
C GLU A 74 -12.54 4.90 -66.42
N ILE A 75 -11.22 4.87 -66.19
CA ILE A 75 -10.37 3.69 -66.51
C ILE A 75 -10.75 2.48 -65.66
N LEU A 76 -11.04 2.69 -64.38
CA LEU A 76 -11.43 1.64 -63.44
C LEU A 76 -12.84 1.10 -63.69
N GLY A 77 -13.69 1.84 -64.41
CA GLY A 77 -15.09 1.48 -64.66
C GLY A 77 -16.01 1.71 -63.46
N VAL A 78 -15.64 2.64 -62.57
CA VAL A 78 -16.46 3.03 -61.41
C VAL A 78 -17.77 3.67 -61.89
N GLY A 79 -18.87 3.39 -61.19
CA GLY A 79 -20.21 3.90 -61.50
C GLY A 79 -20.39 5.36 -61.09
N GLU A 80 -20.66 5.60 -59.80
CA GLU A 80 -20.85 6.94 -59.22
C GLU A 80 -19.72 7.29 -58.24
N CYS A 81 -19.26 8.53 -58.30
CA CYS A 81 -18.37 9.13 -57.30
C CYS A 81 -19.14 10.16 -56.47
N TYR A 82 -19.17 9.98 -55.15
CA TYR A 82 -19.78 10.91 -54.21
C TYR A 82 -18.71 11.71 -53.47
N PHE A 83 -18.90 13.02 -53.32
CA PHE A 83 -17.99 13.88 -52.58
C PHE A 83 -18.61 14.28 -51.24
N PHE A 84 -17.99 13.82 -50.15
CA PHE A 84 -18.43 14.11 -48.79
C PHE A 84 -18.09 15.55 -48.35
N GLY A 85 -17.04 16.13 -48.92
CA GLY A 85 -16.73 17.56 -48.77
C GLY A 85 -16.23 17.97 -47.39
N ALA A 86 -15.67 17.05 -46.59
CA ALA A 86 -14.91 17.44 -45.41
C ALA A 86 -13.58 18.08 -45.84
N PRO A 87 -13.04 19.04 -45.08
CA PRO A 87 -11.72 19.60 -45.36
C PRO A 87 -10.64 18.53 -45.17
N ASP A 88 -9.69 18.47 -46.10
CA ASP A 88 -8.47 17.65 -45.97
C ASP A 88 -7.71 17.95 -44.67
N GLN A 89 -7.24 16.91 -43.98
CA GLN A 89 -6.69 16.89 -42.61
C GLN A 89 -7.65 17.37 -41.49
N GLY A 90 -8.91 17.64 -41.81
CA GLY A 90 -9.94 18.06 -40.87
C GLY A 90 -11.09 17.05 -40.73
N LEU A 91 -10.90 15.80 -41.15
CA LEU A 91 -11.94 14.79 -41.08
C LEU A 91 -12.15 14.33 -39.63
N GLU A 92 -13.22 14.80 -39.00
CA GLU A 92 -13.56 14.47 -37.62
C GLU A 92 -14.53 13.29 -37.50
N VAL A 93 -14.27 12.42 -36.53
CA VAL A 93 -15.18 11.32 -36.14
C VAL A 93 -16.25 11.89 -35.22
N ASN A 94 -17.43 12.18 -35.75
CA ASN A 94 -18.54 12.74 -34.98
C ASN A 94 -19.90 12.21 -35.48
N PRO A 95 -21.00 12.42 -34.73
CA PRO A 95 -22.31 11.88 -35.10
C PRO A 95 -22.80 12.32 -36.49
N ASP A 96 -22.53 13.56 -36.89
CA ASP A 96 -22.95 14.08 -38.19
C ASP A 96 -22.21 13.38 -39.33
N THR A 97 -20.90 13.18 -39.19
CA THR A 97 -20.12 12.49 -40.22
C THR A 97 -20.49 11.01 -40.33
N ILE A 98 -20.78 10.36 -39.20
CA ILE A 98 -21.26 8.98 -39.14
C ILE A 98 -22.64 8.86 -39.81
N GLN A 99 -23.59 9.74 -39.47
CA GLN A 99 -24.93 9.70 -40.03
C GLN A 99 -24.93 9.88 -41.55
N ARG A 100 -24.10 10.79 -42.07
CA ARG A 100 -23.97 10.97 -43.53
C ARG A 100 -23.43 9.72 -44.22
N VAL A 101 -22.53 8.96 -43.58
CA VAL A 101 -22.07 7.67 -44.12
C VAL A 101 -23.19 6.62 -44.08
N VAL A 102 -24.01 6.60 -43.02
CA VAL A 102 -25.21 5.76 -42.97
C VAL A 102 -26.12 6.06 -44.16
N ASP A 103 -26.43 7.33 -44.42
CA ASP A 103 -27.30 7.75 -45.53
C ASP A 103 -26.77 7.28 -46.89
N LEU A 104 -25.44 7.26 -47.07
CA LEU A 104 -24.80 6.74 -48.29
C LEU A 104 -24.90 5.23 -48.41
N ILE A 105 -24.68 4.50 -47.31
CA ILE A 105 -24.83 3.04 -47.29
C ILE A 105 -26.29 2.66 -47.59
N GLU A 106 -27.25 3.40 -47.02
CA GLU A 106 -28.68 3.21 -47.30
C GLU A 106 -29.05 3.58 -48.74
N LYS A 107 -28.48 4.66 -49.30
CA LYS A 107 -28.70 5.05 -50.71
C LYS A 107 -28.22 3.97 -51.68
N TYR A 108 -27.00 3.46 -51.48
CA TYR A 108 -26.35 2.57 -52.45
C TYR A 108 -26.58 1.08 -52.20
N GLN A 109 -27.10 0.70 -51.03
CA GLN A 109 -27.37 -0.69 -50.63
C GLN A 109 -26.21 -1.65 -50.98
N PRO A 110 -24.96 -1.34 -50.59
CA PRO A 110 -23.82 -2.13 -50.99
C PRO A 110 -23.87 -3.53 -50.38
N ARG A 111 -23.40 -4.53 -51.13
CA ARG A 111 -23.06 -5.84 -50.59
C ARG A 111 -21.65 -5.90 -50.05
N ASN A 112 -20.74 -5.10 -50.60
CA ASN A 112 -19.36 -5.01 -50.14
C ASN A 112 -19.04 -3.56 -49.76
N VAL A 113 -18.47 -3.34 -48.60
CA VAL A 113 -17.99 -2.03 -48.15
C VAL A 113 -16.49 -2.09 -47.93
N PHE A 114 -15.78 -1.14 -48.53
CA PHE A 114 -14.33 -0.99 -48.43
C PHE A 114 -13.99 0.34 -47.77
N PHE A 115 -13.02 0.36 -46.87
CA PHE A 115 -12.45 1.57 -46.29
C PHE A 115 -10.95 1.39 -46.01
N THR A 116 -10.20 2.46 -45.77
CA THR A 116 -8.76 2.37 -45.50
C THR A 116 -8.44 1.68 -44.16
N SER A 117 -7.26 1.08 -44.04
CA SER A 117 -6.84 0.45 -42.78
C SER A 117 -6.77 1.48 -41.63
N PRO A 118 -7.28 1.19 -40.42
CA PRO A 118 -7.11 2.04 -39.24
C PRO A 118 -5.65 2.13 -38.75
N LEU A 119 -4.74 1.35 -39.33
CA LEU A 119 -3.29 1.42 -39.06
C LEU A 119 -2.52 2.29 -40.06
N GLU A 120 -3.19 2.98 -40.99
CA GLU A 120 -2.54 3.92 -41.90
C GLU A 120 -1.88 5.08 -41.16
N TYR A 121 -0.79 5.61 -41.75
CA TYR A 121 -0.04 6.73 -41.17
C TYR A 121 -0.83 8.04 -41.20
N HIS A 122 -1.64 8.26 -42.24
CA HIS A 122 -2.38 9.51 -42.41
C HIS A 122 -3.60 9.57 -41.45
N PRO A 123 -3.81 10.69 -40.74
CA PRO A 123 -4.94 10.82 -39.80
C PRO A 123 -6.31 10.63 -40.47
N ASP A 124 -6.54 11.22 -41.65
CA ASP A 124 -7.83 11.07 -42.35
C ASP A 124 -8.13 9.64 -42.79
N HIS A 125 -7.09 8.83 -43.04
CA HIS A 125 -7.26 7.41 -43.35
C HIS A 125 -7.83 6.69 -42.13
N ARG A 126 -7.24 6.93 -40.95
CA ARG A 126 -7.76 6.39 -39.69
C ARG A 126 -9.15 6.91 -39.38
N ALA A 127 -9.40 8.22 -39.53
CA ALA A 127 -10.69 8.83 -39.27
C ALA A 127 -11.79 8.24 -40.18
N THR A 128 -11.50 8.05 -41.47
CA THR A 128 -12.40 7.38 -42.42
C THR A 128 -12.76 5.98 -41.94
N ALA A 129 -11.76 5.19 -41.53
CA ALA A 129 -11.98 3.85 -41.01
C ALA A 129 -12.92 3.84 -39.80
N TRP A 130 -12.73 4.77 -38.86
CA TRP A 130 -13.61 4.92 -37.69
C TRP A 130 -15.03 5.36 -38.05
N ILE A 131 -15.19 6.37 -38.91
CA ILE A 131 -16.51 6.86 -39.31
C ILE A 131 -17.30 5.76 -40.00
N VAL A 132 -16.69 5.08 -40.98
CA VAL A 132 -17.34 4.00 -41.74
C VAL A 132 -17.67 2.83 -40.82
N TRP A 133 -16.76 2.44 -39.93
CA TRP A 133 -17.03 1.35 -38.99
C TRP A 133 -18.21 1.65 -38.07
N ASN A 134 -18.26 2.84 -37.47
CA ASN A 134 -19.37 3.24 -36.61
C ASN A 134 -20.70 3.31 -37.38
N ALA A 135 -20.68 3.78 -38.64
CA ALA A 135 -21.86 3.81 -39.49
C ALA A 135 -22.35 2.40 -39.85
N LEU A 136 -21.45 1.47 -40.17
CA LEU A 136 -21.82 0.07 -40.42
C LEU A 136 -22.44 -0.56 -39.17
N GLN A 137 -21.88 -0.27 -37.99
CA GLN A 137 -22.37 -0.78 -36.72
C GLN A 137 -23.77 -0.25 -36.39
N SER A 138 -24.01 1.06 -36.58
CA SER A 138 -25.30 1.67 -36.23
C SER A 138 -26.48 1.10 -37.01
N ILE A 139 -26.24 0.62 -38.24
CA ILE A 139 -27.26 -0.03 -39.09
C ILE A 139 -27.18 -1.56 -39.11
N GLN A 140 -26.30 -2.16 -38.30
CA GLN A 140 -26.07 -3.61 -38.26
C GLN A 140 -25.82 -4.22 -39.64
N PHE A 141 -24.98 -3.56 -40.44
CA PHE A 141 -24.70 -3.96 -41.81
C PHE A 141 -24.27 -5.44 -41.92
N THR A 142 -24.96 -6.21 -42.76
CA THR A 142 -24.75 -7.66 -42.93
C THR A 142 -23.96 -8.04 -44.19
N GLY A 143 -23.48 -7.05 -44.94
CA GLY A 143 -22.65 -7.27 -46.12
C GLY A 143 -21.22 -7.66 -45.77
N ASN A 144 -20.38 -7.76 -46.80
CA ASN A 144 -18.96 -8.01 -46.63
C ASN A 144 -18.24 -6.69 -46.35
N VAL A 145 -17.37 -6.71 -45.35
CA VAL A 145 -16.65 -5.52 -44.92
C VAL A 145 -15.17 -5.79 -45.07
N PHE A 146 -14.46 -4.85 -45.69
CA PHE A 146 -13.05 -4.97 -46.00
C PHE A 146 -12.33 -3.68 -45.65
N SER A 147 -11.13 -3.81 -45.11
CA SER A 147 -10.17 -2.71 -45.12
C SER A 147 -9.05 -2.99 -46.12
N TYR A 148 -8.55 -1.93 -46.74
CA TYR A 148 -7.46 -1.99 -47.72
C TYR A 148 -6.27 -1.11 -47.32
N GLU A 149 -5.12 -1.39 -47.93
CA GLU A 149 -3.84 -0.75 -47.64
C GLU A 149 -3.55 0.39 -48.62
N ILE A 150 -2.90 1.46 -48.15
CA ILE A 150 -2.35 2.53 -48.98
C ILE A 150 -0.84 2.63 -48.80
N ALA A 151 -0.39 3.10 -47.65
CA ALA A 151 1.02 3.37 -47.39
C ALA A 151 1.63 2.38 -46.40
N ASN A 152 0.82 1.73 -45.57
CA ASN A 152 1.29 0.83 -44.52
C ASN A 152 0.87 -0.64 -44.73
N GLN A 153 1.82 -1.57 -44.57
CA GLN A 153 1.51 -2.99 -44.54
C GLN A 153 0.84 -3.38 -43.21
N SER A 154 -0.46 -3.54 -43.29
CA SER A 154 -1.35 -3.93 -42.21
C SER A 154 -1.52 -5.46 -42.12
N PRO A 155 -2.10 -5.96 -41.01
CA PRO A 155 -2.69 -7.29 -40.96
C PRO A 155 -3.67 -7.54 -42.11
N VAL A 156 -3.54 -8.67 -42.81
CA VAL A 156 -4.40 -9.04 -43.95
C VAL A 156 -4.80 -10.51 -43.87
N ASN A 157 -5.99 -10.84 -44.37
CA ASN A 157 -6.50 -12.21 -44.42
C ASN A 157 -7.11 -12.60 -45.78
N THR A 158 -7.11 -11.66 -46.74
CA THR A 158 -7.67 -11.83 -48.09
C THR A 158 -6.69 -11.24 -49.09
N LEU A 159 -6.24 -12.03 -50.06
CA LEU A 159 -5.39 -11.56 -51.17
C LEU A 159 -6.16 -11.69 -52.47
N VAL A 160 -6.19 -10.65 -53.29
CA VAL A 160 -6.84 -10.67 -54.61
C VAL A 160 -5.75 -10.60 -55.67
N ASP A 161 -5.65 -11.61 -56.52
CA ASP A 161 -4.76 -11.58 -57.68
C ASP A 161 -5.20 -10.51 -58.67
N ILE A 162 -4.35 -9.54 -58.93
CA ILE A 162 -4.58 -8.44 -59.87
C ILE A 162 -3.61 -8.48 -61.07
N SER A 163 -2.85 -9.57 -61.23
CA SER A 163 -1.80 -9.68 -62.25
C SER A 163 -2.31 -9.40 -63.66
N ALA A 164 -3.48 -9.95 -64.02
CA ALA A 164 -4.09 -9.77 -65.34
C ALA A 164 -4.55 -8.34 -65.63
N VAL A 165 -4.76 -7.52 -64.60
CA VAL A 165 -5.26 -6.14 -64.72
C VAL A 165 -4.21 -5.10 -64.32
N MET A 166 -2.99 -5.53 -63.97
CA MET A 166 -1.96 -4.64 -63.44
C MET A 166 -1.59 -3.51 -64.41
N GLU A 167 -1.51 -3.80 -65.71
CA GLU A 167 -1.22 -2.77 -66.73
C GLU A 167 -2.29 -1.67 -66.75
N ARG A 168 -3.57 -2.05 -66.65
CA ARG A 168 -4.70 -1.11 -66.55
C ARG A 168 -4.67 -0.35 -65.23
N LYS A 169 -4.37 -1.02 -64.11
CA LYS A 169 -4.16 -0.36 -62.80
C LYS A 169 -3.06 0.69 -62.91
N THR A 170 -1.89 0.34 -63.48
CA THR A 170 -0.78 1.29 -63.69
C THR A 170 -1.19 2.46 -64.58
N LYS A 171 -2.02 2.24 -65.61
CA LYS A 171 -2.56 3.33 -66.44
C LYS A 171 -3.44 4.28 -65.61
N ALA A 172 -4.29 3.75 -64.73
CA ALA A 172 -5.10 4.55 -63.81
C ALA A 172 -4.21 5.32 -62.81
N MET A 173 -3.20 4.67 -62.22
CA MET A 173 -2.26 5.33 -61.29
C MET A 173 -1.51 6.50 -61.95
N LYS A 174 -1.12 6.36 -63.23
CA LYS A 174 -0.44 7.42 -63.99
C LYS A 174 -1.30 8.66 -64.25
N VAL A 175 -2.62 8.57 -64.08
CA VAL A 175 -3.50 9.73 -64.20
C VAL A 175 -3.23 10.74 -63.08
N TYR A 176 -2.87 10.28 -61.89
CA TYR A 176 -2.51 11.11 -60.74
C TYR A 176 -1.08 11.67 -60.87
N ALA A 177 -0.82 12.39 -61.96
CA ALA A 177 0.49 12.97 -62.25
C ALA A 177 0.91 13.99 -61.18
N SER A 178 -0.05 14.74 -60.63
CA SER A 178 0.19 15.71 -59.56
C SER A 178 0.72 15.04 -58.28
N GLN A 179 0.24 13.85 -57.96
CA GLN A 179 0.66 13.09 -56.77
C GLN A 179 1.95 12.33 -57.03
N GLN A 180 2.07 11.74 -58.22
CA GLN A 180 3.28 11.06 -58.64
C GLN A 180 4.52 11.99 -58.67
N ALA A 181 4.30 13.31 -58.84
CA ALA A 181 5.36 14.31 -58.74
C ALA A 181 5.86 14.54 -57.30
N GLN A 182 5.03 14.25 -56.29
CA GLN A 182 5.39 14.39 -54.87
C GLN A 182 6.14 13.15 -54.36
N LEU A 183 5.68 11.97 -54.75
CA LEU A 183 6.28 10.69 -54.38
C LEU A 183 6.12 9.70 -55.53
N ASP A 184 7.07 8.79 -55.71
CA ASP A 184 6.94 7.70 -56.68
C ASP A 184 5.95 6.63 -56.19
N PHE A 185 4.66 6.98 -56.20
CA PHE A 185 3.56 6.12 -55.78
C PHE A 185 3.43 4.90 -56.68
N ILE A 186 3.61 5.05 -58.00
CA ILE A 186 3.54 3.92 -58.93
C ILE A 186 4.54 2.83 -58.54
N THR A 187 5.81 3.17 -58.33
CA THR A 187 6.81 2.18 -57.91
C THR A 187 6.49 1.63 -56.53
N THR A 188 6.08 2.48 -55.58
CA THR A 188 5.76 2.08 -54.20
C THR A 188 4.60 1.08 -54.16
N ILE A 189 3.47 1.41 -54.77
CA ILE A 189 2.27 0.56 -54.80
C ILE A 189 2.52 -0.72 -55.60
N THR A 190 3.20 -0.63 -56.74
CA THR A 190 3.55 -1.83 -57.53
C THR A 190 4.46 -2.76 -56.74
N SER A 191 5.43 -2.21 -56.00
CA SER A 191 6.31 -2.98 -55.12
C SER A 191 5.54 -3.61 -53.96
N MET A 192 4.58 -2.89 -53.37
CA MET A 192 3.72 -3.41 -52.31
C MET A 192 2.83 -4.55 -52.82
N ASN A 193 2.21 -4.40 -53.99
CA ASN A 193 1.40 -5.45 -54.59
C ASN A 193 2.23 -6.68 -54.99
N HIS A 194 3.47 -6.49 -55.43
CA HIS A 194 4.40 -7.59 -55.69
C HIS A 194 4.84 -8.26 -54.39
N LEU A 195 5.21 -7.49 -53.37
CA LEU A 195 5.67 -8.01 -52.07
C LEU A 195 4.58 -8.85 -51.39
N ARG A 196 3.30 -8.52 -51.57
CA ARG A 196 2.18 -9.33 -51.06
C ARG A 196 2.06 -10.71 -51.71
N THR A 197 2.74 -10.98 -52.83
CA THR A 197 2.86 -12.34 -53.40
C THR A 197 3.77 -13.26 -52.59
N TYR A 198 4.57 -12.72 -51.65
CA TYR A 198 5.56 -13.49 -50.89
C TYR A 198 4.98 -14.68 -50.13
N THR A 199 3.70 -14.61 -49.73
CA THR A 199 3.01 -15.68 -49.00
C THR A 199 2.36 -16.72 -49.92
N LEU A 200 2.36 -16.51 -51.24
CA LEU A 200 1.75 -17.41 -52.22
C LEU A 200 2.77 -18.41 -52.80
N PRO A 201 2.31 -19.60 -53.24
CA PRO A 201 3.08 -20.51 -54.07
C PRO A 201 3.78 -19.82 -55.25
N PRO A 202 5.02 -20.22 -55.61
CA PRO A 202 5.74 -19.62 -56.72
C PRO A 202 4.92 -19.65 -58.02
N LYS A 203 4.85 -18.49 -58.70
CA LYS A 203 4.13 -18.29 -59.97
C LYS A 203 2.59 -18.32 -59.90
N GLU A 204 1.98 -18.30 -58.71
CA GLU A 204 0.52 -18.21 -58.59
C GLU A 204 -0.03 -16.84 -59.06
N ALA A 205 0.63 -15.75 -58.64
CA ALA A 205 0.32 -14.39 -59.06
C ALA A 205 1.60 -13.54 -59.12
N ALA A 206 1.64 -12.57 -60.03
CA ALA A 206 2.72 -11.57 -60.11
C ALA A 206 2.46 -10.34 -59.24
N TYR A 207 1.18 -9.99 -59.03
CA TYR A 207 0.75 -8.85 -58.23
C TYR A 207 -0.56 -9.18 -57.51
N VAL A 208 -0.64 -8.88 -56.21
CA VAL A 208 -1.87 -9.02 -55.43
C VAL A 208 -2.17 -7.77 -54.61
N GLU A 209 -3.45 -7.45 -54.48
CA GLU A 209 -3.94 -6.49 -53.49
C GLU A 209 -4.36 -7.24 -52.24
N ALA A 210 -4.12 -6.63 -51.09
CA ALA A 210 -4.33 -7.27 -49.81
C ALA A 210 -5.39 -6.52 -49.00
N PHE A 211 -6.27 -7.31 -48.37
CA PHE A 211 -7.40 -6.81 -47.62
C PHE A 211 -7.48 -7.54 -46.28
N TYR A 212 -8.01 -6.85 -45.28
CA TYR A 212 -8.56 -7.50 -44.11
C TYR A 212 -10.08 -7.57 -44.25
N ARG A 213 -10.60 -8.77 -44.48
CA ARG A 213 -12.04 -9.05 -44.47
C ARG A 213 -12.49 -9.28 -43.04
N PHE A 214 -13.47 -8.49 -42.60
CA PHE A 214 -14.09 -8.65 -41.30
C PHE A 214 -15.20 -9.69 -41.38
N GLU A 215 -15.17 -10.66 -40.47
CA GLU A 215 -16.20 -11.72 -40.40
C GLU A 215 -17.53 -11.16 -39.88
N ASN A 216 -17.47 -10.11 -39.07
CA ASN A 216 -18.61 -9.33 -38.61
C ASN A 216 -18.14 -7.94 -38.15
N ILE A 217 -19.09 -7.07 -37.81
CA ILE A 217 -18.82 -5.69 -37.35
C ILE A 217 -19.19 -5.46 -35.89
N ARG A 218 -19.41 -6.51 -35.10
CA ARG A 218 -19.92 -6.38 -33.71
C ARG A 218 -18.86 -5.93 -32.69
N SER A 219 -17.57 -5.97 -33.05
CA SER A 219 -16.46 -5.50 -32.20
C SER A 219 -16.10 -4.07 -32.54
N ASP A 220 -15.45 -3.35 -31.62
CA ASP A 220 -14.73 -2.15 -32.02
C ASP A 220 -13.62 -2.50 -33.05
N LEU A 221 -13.37 -1.57 -33.97
CA LEU A 221 -12.46 -1.76 -35.09
C LEU A 221 -11.04 -2.12 -34.64
N MET A 222 -10.57 -1.51 -33.54
CA MET A 222 -9.23 -1.75 -33.04
C MET A 222 -9.09 -3.10 -32.34
N SER A 223 -10.14 -3.65 -31.73
CA SER A 223 -10.13 -5.02 -31.20
C SER A 223 -9.87 -6.04 -32.28
N TYR A 224 -10.41 -5.86 -33.50
CA TYR A 224 -10.06 -6.71 -34.63
C TYR A 224 -8.56 -6.61 -34.97
N TYR A 225 -8.00 -5.41 -35.05
CA TYR A 225 -6.59 -5.24 -35.40
C TYR A 225 -5.64 -5.68 -34.30
N TYR A 226 -5.86 -5.31 -33.04
CA TYR A 226 -5.05 -5.76 -31.91
C TYR A 226 -5.16 -7.26 -31.67
N GLY A 227 -6.36 -7.83 -31.85
CA GLY A 227 -6.58 -9.28 -31.80
C GLY A 227 -5.77 -10.04 -32.87
N ASN A 228 -5.56 -9.43 -34.04
CA ASN A 228 -4.74 -10.00 -35.11
C ASN A 228 -3.26 -9.64 -35.01
N LEU A 229 -2.88 -8.50 -34.44
CA LEU A 229 -1.49 -8.20 -34.07
C LEU A 229 -0.98 -9.24 -33.07
N GLY A 230 -1.82 -9.71 -32.15
CA GLY A 230 -1.51 -10.87 -31.30
C GLY A 230 -1.12 -12.14 -32.07
N ARG A 231 -1.53 -12.28 -33.34
CA ARG A 231 -1.13 -13.38 -34.22
C ARG A 231 0.27 -13.16 -34.81
N TYR A 232 0.61 -11.96 -35.27
CA TYR A 232 1.99 -11.63 -35.68
C TYR A 232 3.01 -11.71 -34.53
N HIS A 233 2.53 -11.61 -33.28
CA HIS A 233 3.33 -11.77 -32.06
C HIS A 233 3.28 -13.22 -31.51
N GLY A 234 2.78 -14.19 -32.30
CA GLY A 234 2.70 -15.59 -31.96
C GLY A 234 4.06 -16.22 -31.61
N ARG A 235 4.36 -16.27 -30.31
CA ARG A 235 5.59 -16.77 -29.68
C ARG A 235 6.90 -16.16 -30.22
N MET A 236 7.02 -14.82 -30.22
CA MET A 236 8.26 -14.28 -29.64
C MET A 236 8.40 -14.90 -28.24
N ARG A 237 9.61 -15.23 -27.75
CA ARG A 237 9.80 -15.73 -26.37
C ARG A 237 9.12 -14.76 -25.41
N SER A 238 7.85 -14.98 -25.12
CA SER A 238 7.07 -14.18 -24.22
C SER A 238 7.37 -14.76 -22.85
N VAL A 239 7.63 -13.88 -21.90
CA VAL A 239 7.04 -14.15 -20.60
C VAL A 239 5.54 -14.25 -20.92
N ALA A 240 5.00 -15.48 -20.98
CA ALA A 240 3.64 -15.73 -21.46
C ALA A 240 2.68 -14.80 -20.72
N LEU A 241 2.11 -13.82 -21.42
CA LEU A 241 1.11 -12.96 -20.82
C LEU A 241 -0.07 -13.85 -20.43
N PRO A 242 -0.43 -13.90 -19.14
CA PRO A 242 -1.33 -14.91 -18.63
C PRO A 242 -2.78 -14.65 -19.05
N LEU A 243 -3.52 -15.69 -19.46
CA LEU A 243 -4.93 -15.53 -19.82
C LEU A 243 -5.76 -15.17 -18.57
N VAL A 244 -6.62 -14.17 -18.66
CA VAL A 244 -7.53 -13.76 -17.56
C VAL A 244 -8.97 -14.16 -17.88
N SER A 245 -9.59 -14.97 -17.03
CA SER A 245 -11.02 -15.29 -17.08
C SER A 245 -11.83 -14.24 -16.33
N VAL A 246 -12.58 -13.43 -17.06
CA VAL A 246 -13.57 -12.50 -16.49
C VAL A 246 -14.89 -13.25 -16.26
N LEU A 247 -15.37 -13.25 -15.03
CA LEU A 247 -16.48 -14.07 -14.56
C LEU A 247 -17.69 -13.18 -14.27
N ILE A 248 -18.72 -13.27 -15.10
CA ILE A 248 -19.91 -12.42 -15.04
C ILE A 248 -21.14 -13.23 -14.63
N ARG A 249 -21.77 -12.82 -13.53
CA ARG A 249 -23.09 -13.29 -13.13
C ARG A 249 -24.12 -12.27 -13.57
N THR A 250 -25.22 -12.75 -14.15
CA THR A 250 -26.35 -11.88 -14.52
C THR A 250 -27.67 -12.56 -14.25
N LYS A 251 -28.69 -11.77 -13.88
CA LYS A 251 -30.05 -12.25 -13.62
C LYS A 251 -31.06 -11.13 -13.81
N ASP A 252 -31.83 -11.22 -14.89
CA ASP A 252 -32.96 -10.31 -15.19
C ASP A 252 -32.55 -8.81 -15.24
N ARG A 253 -31.32 -8.51 -15.69
CA ARG A 253 -30.76 -7.15 -15.76
C ARG A 253 -29.98 -6.89 -17.06
N PRO A 254 -30.67 -6.89 -18.20
CA PRO A 254 -30.04 -6.83 -19.53
C PRO A 254 -29.14 -5.59 -19.73
N GLU A 255 -29.59 -4.41 -19.31
CA GLU A 255 -28.85 -3.17 -19.51
C GLU A 255 -27.56 -3.08 -18.68
N LEU A 256 -27.55 -3.66 -17.48
CA LEU A 256 -26.34 -3.73 -16.65
C LEU A 256 -25.32 -4.68 -17.27
N LEU A 257 -25.77 -5.83 -17.79
CA LEU A 257 -24.89 -6.73 -18.53
C LEU A 257 -24.24 -6.05 -19.74
N ARG A 258 -25.01 -5.28 -20.52
CA ARG A 258 -24.50 -4.51 -21.66
C ARG A 258 -23.39 -3.56 -21.22
N GLN A 259 -23.61 -2.89 -20.10
CA GLN A 259 -22.70 -1.92 -19.50
C GLN A 259 -21.39 -2.56 -19.00
N ALA A 260 -21.47 -3.73 -18.36
CA ALA A 260 -20.30 -4.50 -17.95
C ALA A 260 -19.47 -4.95 -19.17
N LEU A 261 -20.13 -5.48 -20.21
CA LEU A 261 -19.47 -5.92 -21.45
C LEU A 261 -18.80 -4.76 -22.21
N ASP A 262 -19.44 -3.59 -22.24
CA ASP A 262 -18.85 -2.39 -22.83
C ASP A 262 -17.56 -1.96 -22.10
N SER A 263 -17.52 -2.04 -20.77
CA SER A 263 -16.30 -1.78 -20.00
C SER A 263 -15.16 -2.76 -20.32
N LEU A 264 -15.49 -4.01 -20.69
CA LEU A 264 -14.52 -5.02 -21.11
C LEU A 264 -14.02 -4.79 -22.55
N ALA A 265 -14.87 -4.30 -23.45
CA ALA A 265 -14.49 -3.98 -24.83
C ALA A 265 -13.39 -2.90 -24.87
N ARG A 266 -13.41 -1.97 -23.90
CA ARG A 266 -12.45 -0.88 -23.75
C ARG A 266 -11.15 -1.27 -23.04
N GLN A 267 -10.99 -2.52 -22.58
CA GLN A 267 -9.76 -2.93 -21.88
C GLN A 267 -8.53 -2.92 -22.80
N THR A 268 -7.42 -2.36 -22.31
CA THR A 268 -6.11 -2.39 -22.98
C THR A 268 -5.48 -3.78 -22.93
N TYR A 269 -5.75 -4.57 -21.89
CA TYR A 269 -5.32 -5.96 -21.78
C TYR A 269 -6.21 -6.90 -22.61
N ARG A 270 -5.66 -7.45 -23.71
CA ARG A 270 -6.45 -8.23 -24.68
C ARG A 270 -6.49 -9.74 -24.45
N GLN A 271 -5.63 -10.30 -23.57
CA GLN A 271 -5.63 -11.74 -23.26
C GLN A 271 -6.69 -12.08 -22.20
N ILE A 272 -7.96 -11.81 -22.54
CA ILE A 272 -9.11 -12.10 -21.69
C ILE A 272 -10.02 -13.16 -22.33
N GLU A 273 -10.75 -13.86 -21.49
CA GLU A 273 -11.97 -14.58 -21.86
C GLU A 273 -13.12 -14.15 -20.95
N ILE A 274 -14.34 -14.19 -21.47
CA ILE A 274 -15.53 -13.73 -20.77
C ILE A 274 -16.47 -14.91 -20.57
N ASN A 275 -16.65 -15.31 -19.31
CA ASN A 275 -17.57 -16.36 -18.93
C ASN A 275 -18.80 -15.72 -18.31
N ILE A 276 -19.98 -16.00 -18.87
CA ILE A 276 -21.26 -15.42 -18.43
C ILE A 276 -22.18 -16.56 -18.02
N VAL A 277 -22.69 -16.49 -16.79
CA VAL A 277 -23.79 -17.36 -16.34
C VAL A 277 -25.00 -16.49 -16.11
N ASN A 278 -26.00 -16.69 -16.97
CA ASN A 278 -27.31 -16.09 -16.82
C ASN A 278 -28.21 -17.01 -15.99
N ASP A 279 -28.59 -16.52 -14.81
CA ASP A 279 -29.50 -17.19 -13.88
C ASP A 279 -30.92 -16.59 -13.91
N GLY A 280 -31.17 -15.71 -14.87
CA GLY A 280 -32.46 -15.09 -15.14
C GLY A 280 -33.45 -16.00 -15.85
N THR A 281 -34.63 -15.45 -16.04
CA THR A 281 -35.77 -16.13 -16.68
C THR A 281 -35.71 -16.07 -18.20
N GLU A 282 -35.11 -15.01 -18.75
CA GLU A 282 -34.97 -14.79 -20.19
C GLU A 282 -33.51 -14.92 -20.65
N SER A 283 -33.30 -15.30 -21.91
CA SER A 283 -31.97 -15.40 -22.50
C SER A 283 -31.37 -14.03 -22.82
N VAL A 284 -30.15 -13.78 -22.36
CA VAL A 284 -29.37 -12.57 -22.67
C VAL A 284 -28.47 -12.74 -23.90
N GLN A 285 -28.70 -13.79 -24.71
CA GLN A 285 -27.89 -14.08 -25.90
C GLN A 285 -27.85 -12.91 -26.89
N HIS A 286 -28.94 -12.16 -27.02
CA HIS A 286 -29.02 -11.00 -27.90
C HIS A 286 -28.02 -9.90 -27.47
N ILE A 287 -27.86 -9.66 -26.18
CA ILE A 287 -26.90 -8.69 -25.62
C ILE A 287 -25.47 -9.16 -25.86
N VAL A 288 -25.20 -10.44 -25.57
CA VAL A 288 -23.88 -11.04 -25.82
C VAL A 288 -23.50 -10.97 -27.30
N ASN A 289 -24.48 -11.09 -28.20
CA ASN A 289 -24.26 -10.99 -29.64
C ASN A 289 -23.93 -9.56 -30.11
N ASP A 290 -24.21 -8.53 -29.33
CA ASP A 290 -23.90 -7.13 -29.68
C ASP A 290 -22.42 -6.78 -29.47
N PHE A 291 -21.68 -7.63 -28.76
CA PHE A 291 -20.25 -7.47 -28.53
C PHE A 291 -19.47 -8.56 -29.25
N VAL A 292 -18.26 -8.24 -29.72
CA VAL A 292 -17.32 -9.27 -30.18
C VAL A 292 -16.09 -9.33 -29.29
N PHE A 293 -15.87 -10.54 -28.82
CA PHE A 293 -14.72 -10.96 -28.05
C PHE A 293 -14.24 -12.27 -28.65
N SER A 294 -12.92 -12.48 -28.65
CA SER A 294 -12.34 -13.72 -29.17
C SER A 294 -12.76 -14.96 -28.36
N ARG A 295 -13.13 -14.77 -27.08
CA ARG A 295 -13.55 -15.82 -26.14
C ARG A 295 -14.69 -15.29 -25.25
N ILE A 296 -15.93 -15.55 -25.64
CA ILE A 296 -17.11 -15.23 -24.83
C ILE A 296 -18.05 -16.44 -24.77
N TYR A 297 -18.40 -16.84 -23.56
CA TYR A 297 -19.18 -18.05 -23.31
C TYR A 297 -20.40 -17.70 -22.45
N LEU A 298 -21.60 -17.87 -23.01
CA LEU A 298 -22.84 -17.71 -22.28
C LEU A 298 -23.43 -19.07 -21.89
N LYS A 299 -23.76 -19.22 -20.61
CA LYS A 299 -24.54 -20.34 -20.11
C LYS A 299 -25.84 -19.84 -19.47
N ASN A 300 -26.94 -20.10 -20.15
CA ASN A 300 -28.28 -19.87 -19.60
C ASN A 300 -28.68 -21.05 -18.71
N ASN A 301 -28.96 -20.80 -17.44
CA ASN A 301 -29.54 -21.81 -16.57
C ASN A 301 -31.02 -22.00 -16.91
N LYS A 302 -31.46 -23.26 -17.07
CA LYS A 302 -32.88 -23.58 -17.35
C LYS A 302 -33.85 -23.11 -16.25
N LYS A 303 -33.36 -22.95 -15.02
CA LYS A 303 -34.07 -22.43 -13.85
C LYS A 303 -33.04 -21.72 -12.95
N PRO A 304 -33.42 -20.67 -12.22
CA PRO A 304 -32.52 -20.00 -11.28
C PRO A 304 -31.92 -20.98 -10.29
N LYS A 305 -30.59 -20.95 -10.14
CA LYS A 305 -29.81 -21.83 -9.25
C LYS A 305 -29.19 -21.07 -8.07
N GLY A 306 -29.17 -19.74 -8.11
CA GLY A 306 -28.61 -18.86 -7.10
C GLY A 306 -27.15 -18.48 -7.36
N ALA A 307 -26.75 -17.33 -6.83
CA ALA A 307 -25.47 -16.68 -7.11
C ALA A 307 -24.25 -17.57 -6.85
N ALA A 308 -24.19 -18.31 -5.73
CA ALA A 308 -23.07 -19.20 -5.41
C ALA A 308 -22.92 -20.37 -6.40
N ARG A 309 -24.04 -20.92 -6.91
CA ARG A 309 -24.00 -22.00 -7.92
C ARG A 309 -23.61 -21.45 -9.29
N SER A 310 -24.04 -20.24 -9.62
CA SER A 310 -23.62 -19.54 -10.83
C SER A 310 -22.13 -19.19 -10.78
N ALA A 311 -21.62 -18.67 -9.66
CA ALA A 311 -20.20 -18.41 -9.44
C ALA A 311 -19.34 -19.68 -9.59
N ASN A 312 -19.74 -20.79 -8.97
CA ASN A 312 -19.05 -22.07 -9.16
C ASN A 312 -19.11 -22.61 -10.59
N THR A 313 -20.19 -22.30 -11.31
CA THR A 313 -20.30 -22.67 -12.72
C THR A 313 -19.31 -21.85 -13.56
N LEU A 314 -19.15 -20.56 -13.24
CA LEU A 314 -18.14 -19.68 -13.84
C LEU A 314 -16.71 -20.15 -13.54
N LEU A 315 -16.39 -20.46 -12.28
CA LEU A 315 -15.08 -20.99 -11.89
C LEU A 315 -14.72 -22.28 -12.64
N LYS A 316 -15.71 -23.12 -12.96
CA LYS A 316 -15.52 -24.34 -13.76
C LYS A 316 -15.38 -24.07 -15.25
N MET A 317 -15.99 -23.00 -15.75
CA MET A 317 -15.88 -22.59 -17.15
C MET A 317 -14.57 -21.85 -17.43
N ALA A 318 -13.96 -21.23 -16.41
CA ALA A 318 -12.72 -20.48 -16.52
C ALA A 318 -11.56 -21.34 -17.04
N GLU A 319 -10.92 -20.93 -18.13
CA GLU A 319 -9.73 -21.53 -18.73
C GLU A 319 -8.44 -20.73 -18.46
N GLY A 320 -8.54 -19.48 -17.99
CA GLY A 320 -7.42 -18.57 -17.77
C GLY A 320 -6.50 -18.92 -16.61
N ASP A 321 -5.25 -18.44 -16.67
CA ASP A 321 -4.24 -18.55 -15.61
C ASP A 321 -4.65 -17.76 -14.35
N TYR A 322 -5.36 -16.64 -14.56
CA TYR A 322 -5.99 -15.83 -13.52
C TYR A 322 -7.48 -15.65 -13.78
N CYS A 323 -8.22 -15.33 -12.74
CA CYS A 323 -9.67 -15.11 -12.74
C CYS A 323 -9.97 -13.79 -12.03
N ILE A 324 -11.01 -13.09 -12.51
CA ILE A 324 -11.55 -11.87 -11.87
C ILE A 324 -13.07 -11.85 -12.06
N PHE A 325 -13.82 -11.44 -11.04
CA PHE A 325 -15.27 -11.28 -11.16
C PHE A 325 -15.63 -9.89 -11.68
N LEU A 326 -16.60 -9.82 -12.57
CA LEU A 326 -17.25 -8.57 -13.00
C LEU A 326 -18.75 -8.84 -13.02
N ASP A 327 -19.41 -8.71 -11.87
CA ASP A 327 -20.87 -8.82 -11.87
C ASP A 327 -21.50 -7.73 -12.73
N ASP A 328 -22.68 -8.01 -13.29
CA ASP A 328 -23.30 -7.16 -14.31
C ASP A 328 -23.51 -5.70 -13.86
N GLU A 329 -23.63 -5.45 -12.55
CA GLU A 329 -23.73 -4.11 -11.99
C GLU A 329 -22.40 -3.31 -11.89
N ASN A 330 -21.25 -3.90 -12.23
CA ASN A 330 -19.93 -3.28 -12.06
C ASN A 330 -19.25 -2.98 -13.41
N ARG A 331 -18.22 -2.11 -13.39
CA ARG A 331 -17.41 -1.76 -14.56
C ARG A 331 -15.93 -1.66 -14.21
N PHE A 332 -15.08 -1.91 -15.19
CA PHE A 332 -13.64 -1.68 -15.10
C PHE A 332 -13.20 -0.49 -15.93
N ASP A 333 -12.22 0.27 -15.42
CA ASP A 333 -11.53 1.30 -16.19
C ASP A 333 -10.60 0.64 -17.21
N GLU A 334 -10.30 1.34 -18.30
CA GLU A 334 -9.65 0.80 -19.51
C GLU A 334 -8.34 0.02 -19.25
N LYS A 335 -7.58 0.39 -18.20
CA LYS A 335 -6.29 -0.24 -17.86
C LYS A 335 -6.35 -1.21 -16.68
N TYR A 336 -7.53 -1.53 -16.17
CA TYR A 336 -7.62 -2.22 -14.88
C TYR A 336 -7.00 -3.59 -14.88
N ILE A 337 -7.40 -4.43 -15.83
CA ILE A 337 -6.90 -5.80 -15.94
C ILE A 337 -5.40 -5.77 -16.26
N GLU A 338 -4.93 -4.82 -17.07
CA GLU A 338 -3.51 -4.63 -17.37
C GLU A 338 -2.70 -4.37 -16.09
N ASN A 339 -3.14 -3.42 -15.27
CA ASN A 339 -2.46 -3.05 -14.03
C ASN A 339 -2.43 -4.21 -13.02
N LEU A 340 -3.53 -4.95 -12.87
CA LEU A 340 -3.59 -6.10 -11.98
C LEU A 340 -2.69 -7.25 -12.46
N VAL A 341 -2.70 -7.54 -13.77
CA VAL A 341 -1.84 -8.58 -14.37
C VAL A 341 -0.37 -8.20 -14.25
N GLN A 342 0.00 -6.96 -14.57
CA GLN A 342 1.38 -6.48 -14.42
C GLN A 342 1.84 -6.63 -12.97
N THR A 343 0.99 -6.24 -12.03
CA THR A 343 1.25 -6.35 -10.59
C THR A 343 1.52 -7.80 -10.17
N VAL A 344 0.65 -8.75 -10.54
CA VAL A 344 0.82 -10.15 -10.11
C VAL A 344 2.01 -10.83 -10.82
N VAL A 345 2.33 -10.45 -12.06
CA VAL A 345 3.45 -10.99 -12.84
C VAL A 345 4.80 -10.46 -12.36
N GLU A 346 4.93 -9.16 -12.06
CA GLU A 346 6.16 -8.56 -11.54
C GLU A 346 6.51 -9.08 -10.14
N ASN A 347 5.50 -9.42 -9.36
CA ASN A 347 5.63 -10.01 -8.03
C ASN A 347 5.62 -11.55 -8.10
N LYS A 348 6.67 -12.15 -8.69
CA LYS A 348 6.84 -13.59 -9.08
C LYS A 348 6.45 -14.71 -8.07
N ASN A 349 5.97 -14.39 -6.87
CA ASN A 349 5.55 -15.33 -5.83
C ASN A 349 4.12 -15.11 -5.30
N ARG A 350 3.29 -14.25 -5.93
CA ARG A 350 1.93 -13.96 -5.45
C ARG A 350 0.86 -14.65 -6.29
N LEU A 351 -0.14 -15.23 -5.63
CA LEU A 351 -1.25 -15.91 -6.31
C LEU A 351 -2.46 -15.00 -6.54
N LEU A 352 -2.52 -13.82 -5.93
CA LEU A 352 -3.64 -12.89 -6.08
C LEU A 352 -3.26 -11.45 -5.71
N CYS A 353 -3.97 -10.48 -6.29
CA CYS A 353 -3.89 -9.05 -6.00
C CYS A 353 -5.29 -8.42 -6.13
N TYR A 354 -5.46 -7.20 -5.62
CA TYR A 354 -6.69 -6.44 -5.79
C TYR A 354 -6.45 -4.94 -5.85
N GLY A 355 -7.31 -4.20 -6.55
CA GLY A 355 -7.21 -2.75 -6.70
C GLY A 355 -8.20 -1.96 -5.84
N ALA A 356 -7.96 -0.67 -5.72
CA ALA A 356 -8.93 0.28 -5.18
C ALA A 356 -10.21 0.31 -6.04
N VAL A 357 -11.37 0.55 -5.41
CA VAL A 357 -12.65 0.72 -6.11
C VAL A 357 -13.31 2.05 -5.79
N THR A 358 -14.00 2.61 -6.77
CA THR A 358 -14.92 3.74 -6.56
C THR A 358 -16.33 3.20 -6.43
N VAL A 359 -17.03 3.62 -5.38
CA VAL A 359 -18.38 3.19 -5.04
C VAL A 359 -19.35 4.32 -5.37
N GLU A 360 -20.16 4.17 -6.41
CA GLU A 360 -21.11 5.20 -6.84
C GLU A 360 -22.48 5.03 -6.16
N GLN A 361 -22.82 5.97 -5.27
CA GLN A 361 -24.12 6.02 -4.58
C GLN A 361 -25.18 6.77 -5.40
N LYS A 362 -26.47 6.46 -5.20
CA LYS A 362 -27.59 7.21 -5.82
C LYS A 362 -27.73 8.66 -5.30
N SER A 363 -27.14 8.96 -4.14
CA SER A 363 -26.93 10.32 -3.65
C SER A 363 -25.57 10.79 -4.14
N GLU A 364 -25.48 12.00 -4.68
CA GLU A 364 -24.43 12.60 -5.54
C GLU A 364 -22.94 12.51 -5.08
N GLU A 365 -22.60 11.80 -4.00
CA GLU A 365 -21.22 11.60 -3.54
C GLU A 365 -20.76 10.15 -3.77
N SER A 366 -19.75 9.98 -4.63
CA SER A 366 -19.03 8.71 -4.82
C SER A 366 -18.03 8.50 -3.68
N GLU A 367 -17.98 7.28 -3.12
CA GLU A 367 -17.05 6.92 -2.04
C GLU A 367 -15.83 6.16 -2.62
N TYR A 368 -14.62 6.60 -2.30
CA TYR A 368 -13.39 5.92 -2.73
C TYR A 368 -12.95 4.91 -1.66
N VAL A 369 -12.99 3.61 -1.99
CA VAL A 369 -12.62 2.53 -1.06
C VAL A 369 -11.21 2.05 -1.39
N ASN A 370 -10.24 2.48 -0.57
CA ASN A 370 -8.82 2.25 -0.78
C ASN A 370 -8.13 1.67 0.48
N ARG A 371 -8.53 0.45 0.88
CA ARG A 371 -7.97 -0.20 2.07
C ARG A 371 -7.02 -1.32 1.70
N SER A 372 -5.82 -1.31 2.27
CA SER A 372 -4.86 -2.40 2.19
C SER A 372 -5.35 -3.68 2.89
N TYR A 373 -4.74 -4.82 2.56
CA TYR A 373 -5.12 -6.12 3.10
C TYR A 373 -4.70 -6.24 4.56
N ILE A 374 -5.65 -6.56 5.44
CA ILE A 374 -5.42 -6.85 6.86
C ILE A 374 -6.09 -8.20 7.14
N PRO A 375 -5.33 -9.29 7.35
CA PRO A 375 -5.89 -10.64 7.53
C PRO A 375 -6.95 -10.73 8.62
N ALA A 376 -6.70 -10.11 9.77
CA ALA A 376 -7.64 -10.09 10.90
C ALA A 376 -8.92 -9.29 10.60
N LEU A 377 -8.82 -8.25 9.76
CA LEU A 377 -9.98 -7.46 9.33
C LEU A 377 -10.82 -8.27 8.33
N LEU A 378 -10.19 -8.99 7.39
CA LEU A 378 -10.91 -9.86 6.45
C LEU A 378 -11.61 -10.99 7.20
N ARG A 379 -11.01 -11.57 8.27
CA ARG A 379 -11.70 -12.56 9.11
C ARG A 379 -12.92 -12.00 9.85
N ARG A 380 -13.06 -10.66 9.93
CA ARG A 380 -14.13 -9.98 10.66
C ARG A 380 -15.18 -9.30 9.78
N LEU A 381 -14.76 -8.74 8.64
CA LEU A 381 -15.58 -7.93 7.73
C LEU A 381 -15.31 -8.31 6.28
N ASP A 382 -16.39 -8.36 5.50
CA ASP A 382 -16.36 -8.47 4.04
C ASP A 382 -16.10 -7.09 3.43
N TYR A 383 -14.85 -6.61 3.52
CA TYR A 383 -14.47 -5.26 3.10
C TYR A 383 -13.73 -5.18 1.76
N ILE A 384 -13.36 -6.34 1.19
CA ILE A 384 -12.68 -6.43 -0.11
C ILE A 384 -13.71 -6.85 -1.14
N PRO A 385 -14.13 -5.95 -2.05
CA PRO A 385 -15.08 -6.30 -3.10
C PRO A 385 -14.50 -7.41 -4.00
N LEU A 386 -15.24 -8.49 -4.19
CA LEU A 386 -14.76 -9.63 -4.98
C LEU A 386 -14.39 -9.23 -6.42
N ASN A 387 -15.08 -8.24 -6.99
CA ASN A 387 -14.82 -7.76 -8.34
C ASN A 387 -13.51 -6.97 -8.48
N SER A 388 -12.85 -6.62 -7.37
CA SER A 388 -11.53 -5.98 -7.42
C SER A 388 -10.37 -6.97 -7.37
N VAL A 389 -10.65 -8.26 -7.12
CA VAL A 389 -9.63 -9.29 -6.84
C VAL A 389 -9.31 -10.09 -8.11
N LEU A 390 -8.08 -9.95 -8.59
CA LEU A 390 -7.48 -10.86 -9.57
C LEU A 390 -6.78 -12.00 -8.82
N PHE A 391 -7.17 -13.25 -9.09
CA PHE A 391 -6.62 -14.42 -8.39
C PHE A 391 -6.26 -15.56 -9.33
N SER A 392 -5.22 -16.32 -9.01
CA SER A 392 -4.73 -17.42 -9.83
C SER A 392 -5.72 -18.58 -9.82
N LYS A 393 -5.97 -19.17 -10.99
CA LYS A 393 -6.81 -20.37 -11.12
C LYS A 393 -6.31 -21.56 -10.30
N LYS A 394 -5.01 -21.60 -9.98
CA LYS A 394 -4.43 -22.60 -9.05
C LYS A 394 -5.13 -22.63 -7.69
N LEU A 395 -5.69 -21.51 -7.23
CA LEU A 395 -6.44 -21.46 -5.98
C LEU A 395 -7.74 -22.28 -6.07
N VAL A 396 -8.40 -22.23 -7.22
CA VAL A 396 -9.59 -23.05 -7.51
C VAL A 396 -9.20 -24.52 -7.64
N GLU A 397 -8.09 -24.82 -8.31
CA GLU A 397 -7.54 -26.18 -8.43
C GLU A 397 -7.15 -26.76 -7.07
N ASN A 398 -6.70 -25.92 -6.14
CA ASN A 398 -6.42 -26.25 -4.74
C ASN A 398 -7.69 -26.38 -3.87
N GLY A 399 -8.89 -26.26 -4.47
CA GLY A 399 -10.16 -26.53 -3.80
C GLY A 399 -10.97 -25.29 -3.41
N CYS A 400 -10.52 -24.07 -3.73
CA CYS A 400 -11.30 -22.87 -3.45
C CYS A 400 -12.58 -22.82 -4.29
N SER A 401 -13.75 -22.72 -3.65
CA SER A 401 -15.05 -22.64 -4.33
C SER A 401 -16.12 -21.97 -3.47
N PHE A 402 -17.18 -21.47 -4.10
CA PHE A 402 -18.29 -20.86 -3.37
C PHE A 402 -19.10 -21.94 -2.66
N ASP A 403 -19.26 -21.84 -1.36
CA ASP A 403 -20.07 -22.81 -0.63
C ASP A 403 -21.57 -22.54 -0.85
N LYS A 404 -22.21 -23.46 -1.62
CA LYS A 404 -23.61 -23.39 -2.06
C LYS A 404 -24.64 -23.39 -0.93
N HIS A 405 -24.23 -23.64 0.31
CA HIS A 405 -25.11 -23.59 1.47
C HIS A 405 -25.23 -22.17 2.07
N PHE A 406 -24.33 -21.26 1.68
CA PHE A 406 -24.44 -19.84 2.01
C PHE A 406 -25.38 -19.13 1.04
N LYS A 407 -26.48 -18.55 1.56
CA LYS A 407 -27.35 -17.66 0.78
C LYS A 407 -26.81 -16.21 0.75
N MET A 408 -26.09 -15.81 1.78
CA MET A 408 -25.40 -14.52 1.91
C MET A 408 -23.94 -14.75 2.33
N ASN A 409 -23.07 -13.77 2.10
CA ASN A 409 -21.65 -13.81 2.45
C ASN A 409 -20.87 -14.98 1.81
N ALA A 410 -21.39 -15.57 0.73
CA ALA A 410 -20.68 -16.62 0.00
C ALA A 410 -19.38 -16.09 -0.65
N GLU A 411 -19.34 -14.80 -0.97
CA GLU A 411 -18.16 -14.08 -1.46
C GLU A 411 -17.13 -13.94 -0.36
N TRP A 412 -17.56 -13.51 0.83
CA TRP A 412 -16.71 -13.45 2.00
C TRP A 412 -16.07 -14.81 2.35
N ASP A 413 -16.87 -15.88 2.37
CA ASP A 413 -16.37 -17.25 2.54
C ASP A 413 -15.29 -17.59 1.51
N PHE A 414 -15.51 -17.24 0.24
CA PHE A 414 -14.55 -17.50 -0.82
C PHE A 414 -13.26 -16.70 -0.65
N LEU A 415 -13.32 -15.42 -0.29
CA LEU A 415 -12.14 -14.60 0.01
C LEU A 415 -11.32 -15.16 1.18
N LEU A 416 -11.99 -15.70 2.21
CA LEU A 416 -11.32 -16.39 3.31
C LEU A 416 -10.61 -17.66 2.86
N GLN A 417 -11.16 -18.42 1.90
CA GLN A 417 -10.47 -19.55 1.27
C GLN A 417 -9.21 -19.09 0.54
N LEU A 418 -9.29 -18.03 -0.26
CA LEU A 418 -8.12 -17.50 -0.98
C LEU A 418 -7.00 -17.06 -0.01
N ALA A 419 -7.38 -16.41 1.11
CA ALA A 419 -6.46 -15.93 2.14
C ALA A 419 -5.64 -17.06 2.82
N GLN A 420 -6.12 -18.31 2.80
CA GLN A 420 -5.37 -19.46 3.34
C GLN A 420 -4.16 -19.85 2.48
N HIS A 421 -4.14 -19.45 1.21
CA HIS A 421 -3.13 -19.87 0.24
C HIS A 421 -2.19 -18.75 -0.20
N SER A 422 -2.59 -17.48 -0.08
CA SER A 422 -1.76 -16.32 -0.42
C SER A 422 -2.29 -15.04 0.23
N GLU A 423 -1.40 -14.10 0.55
CA GLU A 423 -1.80 -12.76 1.00
C GLU A 423 -2.26 -11.89 -0.17
N PHE A 424 -3.33 -11.11 0.05
CA PHE A 424 -3.82 -10.15 -0.94
C PHE A 424 -2.83 -8.99 -1.10
N TYR A 425 -2.29 -8.83 -2.30
CA TYR A 425 -1.49 -7.65 -2.64
C TYR A 425 -2.40 -6.51 -3.10
N TYR A 426 -2.31 -5.37 -2.44
CA TYR A 426 -3.16 -4.21 -2.71
C TYR A 426 -2.49 -3.23 -3.68
N LEU A 427 -3.23 -2.80 -4.71
CA LEU A 427 -2.82 -1.78 -5.67
C LEU A 427 -3.59 -0.47 -5.42
N ASP A 428 -2.88 0.56 -4.95
CA ASP A 428 -3.44 1.88 -4.59
C ASP A 428 -3.57 2.82 -5.79
N GLN A 429 -4.13 2.33 -6.89
CA GLN A 429 -4.53 3.14 -8.05
C GLN A 429 -5.98 2.84 -8.39
N THR A 430 -6.79 3.89 -8.53
CA THR A 430 -8.20 3.79 -8.94
C THR A 430 -8.28 3.19 -10.34
N ALA A 431 -9.01 2.07 -10.48
CA ALA A 431 -9.22 1.48 -11.79
C ALA A 431 -10.49 0.60 -11.93
N ALA A 432 -11.37 0.52 -10.93
CA ALA A 432 -12.69 -0.13 -11.06
C ALA A 432 -13.80 0.68 -10.40
N VAL A 433 -14.97 0.71 -11.04
CA VAL A 433 -16.16 1.41 -10.57
C VAL A 433 -17.24 0.39 -10.20
N CYS A 434 -17.64 0.40 -8.93
CA CYS A 434 -18.74 -0.39 -8.39
C CYS A 434 -19.99 0.51 -8.25
N HIS A 435 -21.11 0.15 -8.89
CA HIS A 435 -22.37 0.83 -8.60
C HIS A 435 -23.02 0.26 -7.33
N VAL A 436 -23.46 1.15 -6.45
CA VAL A 436 -24.10 0.80 -5.18
C VAL A 436 -25.46 0.18 -5.45
N ASN A 437 -25.45 -1.14 -5.54
CA ASN A 437 -26.47 -1.92 -4.87
C ASN A 437 -25.88 -3.06 -4.02
N ARG A 438 -24.58 -3.41 -4.13
CA ARG A 438 -24.00 -4.54 -3.37
C ARG A 438 -22.48 -4.43 -3.16
N ILE A 439 -22.03 -3.83 -2.06
CA ILE A 439 -20.77 -4.27 -1.46
C ILE A 439 -21.15 -5.52 -0.65
N GLY A 440 -21.00 -6.70 -1.26
CA GLY A 440 -21.35 -7.98 -0.66
C GLY A 440 -22.84 -8.34 -0.74
N GLY A 441 -23.21 -9.18 -1.70
CA GLY A 441 -24.37 -10.10 -1.62
C GLY A 441 -25.73 -9.65 -1.04
N GLU A 442 -26.17 -8.39 -1.14
CA GLU A 442 -27.49 -7.96 -0.66
C GLU A 442 -28.62 -8.37 -1.62
N GLU A 443 -28.97 -9.66 -1.67
CA GLU A 443 -30.33 -10.05 -2.06
C GLU A 443 -31.32 -9.57 -1.00
N THR A 444 -32.33 -8.84 -1.48
CA THR A 444 -33.52 -8.36 -0.78
C THR A 444 -34.10 -9.42 0.14
N LEU A 445 -33.68 -9.39 1.40
CA LEU A 445 -34.28 -10.11 2.51
C LEU A 445 -34.32 -9.17 3.73
N THR A 446 -35.47 -9.20 4.37
CA THR A 446 -35.97 -8.26 5.36
C THR A 446 -35.41 -8.58 6.74
N GLY A 447 -34.38 -7.85 7.19
CA GLY A 447 -33.99 -7.77 8.60
C GLY A 447 -32.49 -7.91 8.87
N GLU A 448 -31.93 -6.98 9.65
CA GLU A 448 -30.55 -7.05 10.19
C GLU A 448 -30.26 -8.39 10.87
N THR A 449 -31.28 -8.97 11.51
CA THR A 449 -31.29 -10.28 12.17
C THR A 449 -30.87 -11.45 11.27
N GLU A 450 -31.29 -11.45 9.99
CA GLU A 450 -30.95 -12.54 9.06
C GLU A 450 -29.51 -12.40 8.55
N LYS A 451 -29.02 -11.16 8.38
CA LYS A 451 -27.63 -10.88 7.96
C LYS A 451 -26.62 -11.38 8.97
N GLU A 452 -26.85 -11.15 10.27
CA GLU A 452 -25.89 -11.64 11.26
C GLU A 452 -25.98 -13.15 11.49
N GLN A 453 -27.15 -13.77 11.33
CA GLN A 453 -27.25 -15.24 11.33
C GLN A 453 -26.36 -15.88 10.25
N TRP A 454 -26.24 -15.26 9.07
CA TRP A 454 -25.31 -15.72 8.04
C TRP A 454 -23.84 -15.44 8.38
N LYS A 455 -23.51 -14.31 9.02
CA LYS A 455 -22.16 -14.05 9.56
C LYS A 455 -21.76 -15.10 10.61
N LEU A 456 -22.68 -15.49 11.49
CA LEU A 456 -22.44 -16.51 12.50
C LEU A 456 -22.11 -17.87 11.89
N LYS A 457 -22.75 -18.23 10.76
CA LYS A 457 -22.42 -19.47 10.02
C LYS A 457 -21.02 -19.42 9.40
N ILE A 458 -20.54 -18.26 8.94
CA ILE A 458 -19.15 -18.08 8.50
C ILE A 458 -18.21 -18.35 9.68
N TYR A 459 -18.45 -17.74 10.84
CA TYR A 459 -17.63 -18.00 12.02
C TYR A 459 -17.66 -19.45 12.48
N ASP A 460 -18.80 -20.13 12.49
CA ASP A 460 -18.88 -21.55 12.86
C ASP A 460 -18.07 -22.44 11.89
N LYS A 461 -18.04 -22.10 10.59
CA LYS A 461 -17.21 -22.80 9.61
C LYS A 461 -15.72 -22.53 9.85
N TRP A 462 -15.33 -21.27 9.96
CA TRP A 462 -13.93 -20.85 9.93
C TRP A 462 -13.21 -20.93 11.27
N SER A 463 -13.90 -20.77 12.40
CA SER A 463 -13.32 -20.96 13.74
C SER A 463 -12.77 -22.37 13.98
N LYS A 464 -13.27 -23.35 13.22
CA LYS A 464 -12.74 -24.73 13.24
C LYS A 464 -11.38 -24.83 12.54
N ILE A 465 -11.10 -23.94 11.59
CA ILE A 465 -9.90 -23.91 10.76
C ILE A 465 -8.83 -23.03 11.41
N TRP A 466 -9.20 -21.83 11.86
CA TRP A 466 -8.28 -20.87 12.45
C TRP A 466 -7.62 -21.36 13.74
N ASP A 467 -6.37 -20.94 13.92
CA ASP A 467 -5.63 -21.18 15.16
C ASP A 467 -6.01 -20.17 16.27
N ALA A 468 -5.48 -20.39 17.47
CA ALA A 468 -5.79 -19.55 18.63
C ALA A 468 -5.35 -18.08 18.45
N THR A 469 -4.26 -17.84 17.74
CA THR A 469 -3.74 -16.49 17.45
C THR A 469 -4.66 -15.78 16.46
N GLU A 470 -5.06 -16.46 15.39
CA GLU A 470 -5.96 -15.94 14.38
C GLU A 470 -7.35 -15.64 14.94
N LEU A 471 -7.87 -16.50 15.83
CA LEU A 471 -9.12 -16.28 16.54
C LEU A 471 -9.02 -15.04 17.43
N ASN A 472 -8.00 -14.93 18.28
CA ASN A 472 -7.83 -13.80 19.19
C ASN A 472 -7.71 -12.45 18.44
N GLN A 473 -6.90 -12.40 17.38
CA GLN A 473 -6.79 -11.20 16.54
C GLN A 473 -8.11 -10.78 15.89
N THR A 474 -8.97 -11.75 15.55
CA THR A 474 -10.29 -11.49 14.97
C THR A 474 -11.26 -10.91 16.00
N PHE A 475 -11.14 -11.32 17.27
CA PHE A 475 -11.95 -10.82 18.40
C PHE A 475 -11.48 -9.47 18.94
N ASP A 476 -10.19 -9.16 18.94
CA ASP A 476 -9.70 -7.83 19.39
C ASP A 476 -10.22 -6.68 18.49
N ILE A 477 -10.46 -6.97 17.20
CA ILE A 477 -11.07 -6.03 16.26
C ILE A 477 -12.56 -5.82 16.57
N LEU A 478 -13.27 -6.82 17.12
CA LEU A 478 -14.67 -6.71 17.55
C LEU A 478 -14.85 -5.67 18.65
N GLU A 479 -14.00 -5.69 19.69
CA GLU A 479 -14.10 -4.76 20.82
C GLU A 479 -13.80 -3.32 20.41
N LYS A 480 -12.84 -3.13 19.48
CA LYS A 480 -12.48 -1.81 18.95
C LYS A 480 -13.51 -1.21 18.00
N LEU A 481 -14.33 -2.04 17.34
CA LEU A 481 -15.41 -1.57 16.45
C LEU A 481 -16.71 -1.29 17.22
N HIS A 482 -17.08 -2.14 18.20
CA HIS A 482 -18.26 -1.90 19.05
C HIS A 482 -18.15 -0.60 19.86
N SER A 483 -16.95 -0.29 20.38
CA SER A 483 -16.68 0.96 21.10
C SER A 483 -16.79 2.23 20.23
N ARG A 484 -16.81 2.10 18.90
CA ARG A 484 -17.03 3.21 17.96
C ARG A 484 -18.48 3.34 17.51
N GLU A 485 -19.24 2.24 17.41
CA GLU A 485 -20.66 2.26 17.00
C GLU A 485 -21.57 2.84 18.09
N GLU A 486 -21.34 2.50 19.38
CA GLU A 486 -22.06 3.09 20.54
C GLU A 486 -21.87 4.62 20.65
N GLY A 487 -20.75 5.15 20.15
CA GLY A 487 -20.50 6.59 20.08
C GLY A 487 -21.20 7.32 18.93
N SER A 488 -21.76 6.58 17.95
CA SER A 488 -22.27 7.14 16.69
C SER A 488 -23.81 7.12 16.56
N GLU A 489 -24.51 6.22 17.26
CA GLU A 489 -25.98 6.17 17.24
C GLU A 489 -26.66 7.30 18.02
N GLY A 490 -25.94 7.97 18.93
CA GLY A 490 -26.46 9.10 19.72
C GLY A 490 -26.78 10.38 18.93
N LYS A 491 -26.67 10.38 17.58
CA LYS A 491 -26.84 11.59 16.75
C LYS A 491 -27.94 11.54 15.69
N LYS A 492 -28.78 10.50 15.57
CA LYS A 492 -29.90 10.53 14.62
C LYS A 492 -31.27 10.15 15.21
N LYS A 493 -32.09 11.21 15.30
CA LYS A 493 -33.57 11.31 15.35
C LYS A 493 -34.26 10.92 16.67
N GLY A 494 -34.69 11.96 17.38
CA GLY A 494 -35.53 11.87 18.55
C GLY A 494 -36.97 11.43 18.27
N THR A 495 -37.49 10.58 19.13
CA THR A 495 -38.88 10.49 19.61
C THR A 495 -38.93 9.52 20.81
N GLY A 496 -38.17 9.79 21.88
CA GLY A 496 -38.21 8.99 23.12
C GLY A 496 -39.16 9.61 24.15
N ASN A 497 -40.12 8.82 24.63
CA ASN A 497 -41.16 9.19 25.60
C ASN A 497 -40.55 9.66 26.94
N PHE A 498 -41.27 10.52 27.67
CA PHE A 498 -40.84 11.16 28.92
C PHE A 498 -40.24 10.20 30.00
N PRO A 499 -40.70 8.94 30.18
CA PRO A 499 -40.13 7.98 31.13
C PRO A 499 -38.70 7.53 30.79
N ASP A 500 -38.35 7.42 29.49
CA ASP A 500 -37.02 6.98 29.06
C ASP A 500 -35.97 8.05 29.32
N LYS A 501 -36.33 9.34 29.14
CA LYS A 501 -35.45 10.47 29.47
C LYS A 501 -35.16 10.61 30.95
N GLU A 502 -36.14 10.32 31.81
CA GLU A 502 -35.93 10.36 33.26
C GLU A 502 -35.07 9.17 33.73
N ARG A 503 -35.26 8.00 33.12
CA ARG A 503 -34.41 6.82 33.34
C ARG A 503 -32.97 7.07 32.88
N GLU A 504 -32.75 7.59 31.68
CA GLU A 504 -31.43 7.95 31.16
C GLU A 504 -30.74 8.99 32.03
N ARG A 505 -31.46 10.02 32.50
CA ARG A 505 -30.92 11.04 33.40
C ARG A 505 -30.49 10.45 34.75
N LEU A 506 -31.29 9.54 35.31
CA LEU A 506 -30.96 8.87 36.57
C LEU A 506 -29.77 7.91 36.43
N VAL A 507 -29.68 7.16 35.32
CA VAL A 507 -28.53 6.29 35.01
C VAL A 507 -27.25 7.12 34.89
N GLY A 508 -27.26 8.18 34.08
CA GLY A 508 -26.07 9.05 33.94
C GLY A 508 -25.66 9.74 35.26
N THR A 509 -26.65 10.06 36.12
CA THR A 509 -26.37 10.59 37.46
C THR A 509 -25.73 9.53 38.37
N ILE A 510 -26.21 8.29 38.33
CA ILE A 510 -25.64 7.16 39.09
C ILE A 510 -24.22 6.87 38.63
N GLU A 511 -23.96 6.81 37.32
CA GLU A 511 -22.62 6.57 36.78
C GLU A 511 -21.63 7.65 37.25
N THR A 512 -22.04 8.91 37.17
CA THR A 512 -21.23 10.04 37.63
C THR A 512 -20.98 9.99 39.14
N GLN A 513 -22.01 9.68 39.94
CA GLN A 513 -21.88 9.57 41.39
C GLN A 513 -21.04 8.34 41.79
N THR A 514 -21.12 7.24 41.04
CA THR A 514 -20.35 6.01 41.27
C THR A 514 -18.87 6.21 40.95
N ALA A 515 -18.55 6.91 39.86
CA ALA A 515 -17.17 7.30 39.56
C ALA A 515 -16.57 8.19 40.67
N LYS A 516 -17.36 9.14 41.19
CA LYS A 516 -16.95 9.99 42.32
C LYS A 516 -16.78 9.19 43.62
N LEU A 517 -17.66 8.23 43.89
CA LEU A 517 -17.58 7.33 45.04
C LEU A 517 -16.28 6.50 44.99
N ASN A 518 -15.99 5.85 43.87
CA ASN A 518 -14.79 5.02 43.69
C ASN A 518 -13.52 5.84 43.92
N THR A 519 -13.46 7.06 43.37
CA THR A 519 -12.33 7.97 43.57
C THR A 519 -12.15 8.34 45.04
N MET A 520 -13.24 8.70 45.73
CA MET A 520 -13.19 9.06 47.15
C MET A 520 -12.82 7.87 48.03
N GLU A 521 -13.27 6.65 47.71
CA GLU A 521 -12.91 5.44 48.43
C GLU A 521 -11.41 5.12 48.31
N GLU A 522 -10.82 5.30 47.13
CA GLU A 522 -9.37 5.14 46.93
C GLU A 522 -8.55 6.20 47.69
N GLU A 523 -8.94 7.47 47.61
CA GLU A 523 -8.27 8.56 48.35
C GLU A 523 -8.32 8.31 49.85
N ASN A 524 -9.48 7.87 50.36
CA ASN A 524 -9.69 7.65 51.77
C ASN A 524 -8.96 6.39 52.28
N LYS A 525 -8.80 5.37 51.42
CA LYS A 525 -7.92 4.22 51.66
C LYS A 525 -6.45 4.65 51.75
N GLY A 526 -6.02 5.57 50.88
CA GLY A 526 -4.69 6.18 50.93
C GLY A 526 -4.44 6.96 52.22
N LEU A 527 -5.41 7.77 52.66
CA LEU A 527 -5.34 8.50 53.93
C LEU A 527 -5.23 7.56 55.13
N LYS A 528 -6.00 6.46 55.16
CA LYS A 528 -5.90 5.44 56.21
C LYS A 528 -4.50 4.82 56.28
N GLN A 529 -3.94 4.46 55.13
CA GLN A 529 -2.57 3.91 55.05
C GLN A 529 -1.53 4.94 55.52
N GLN A 530 -1.72 6.22 55.21
CA GLN A 530 -0.84 7.29 55.66
C GLN A 530 -0.91 7.50 57.18
N ILE A 531 -2.12 7.46 57.76
CA ILE A 531 -2.33 7.49 59.22
C ILE A 531 -1.62 6.30 59.88
N GLU A 532 -1.80 5.09 59.37
CA GLU A 532 -1.15 3.89 59.91
C GLU A 532 0.39 3.98 59.84
N LYS A 533 0.94 4.47 58.72
CA LYS A 533 2.39 4.64 58.54
C LYS A 533 2.98 5.70 59.47
N LEU A 534 2.29 6.83 59.64
CA LEU A 534 2.75 7.90 60.53
C LEU A 534 2.62 7.49 62.00
N SER A 535 1.55 6.78 62.38
CA SER A 535 1.39 6.22 63.72
C SER A 535 2.50 5.22 64.07
N ARG A 536 2.86 4.32 63.15
CA ARG A 536 3.99 3.39 63.33
C ARG A 536 5.33 4.13 63.46
N THR A 537 5.55 5.17 62.66
CA THR A 537 6.76 6.01 62.75
C THR A 537 6.85 6.69 64.12
N ASN A 538 5.74 7.24 64.61
CA ASN A 538 5.64 7.86 65.93
C ASN A 538 5.92 6.85 67.06
N GLU A 539 5.41 5.62 66.97
CA GLU A 539 5.73 4.55 67.95
C GLU A 539 7.23 4.19 67.97
N ILE A 540 7.85 4.10 66.80
CA ILE A 540 9.29 3.82 66.67
C ILE A 540 10.12 4.95 67.27
N GLN A 541 9.76 6.21 67.02
CA GLN A 541 10.46 7.35 67.58
C GLN A 541 10.30 7.47 69.10
N ILE A 542 9.12 7.19 69.63
CA ILE A 542 8.89 7.11 71.09
C ILE A 542 9.76 6.01 71.72
N ARG A 543 9.89 4.86 71.06
CA ARG A 543 10.76 3.77 71.52
C ARG A 543 12.24 4.17 71.52
N ARG A 544 12.72 4.80 70.45
CA ARG A 544 14.09 5.33 70.37
C ARG A 544 14.37 6.37 71.46
N LEU A 545 13.42 7.25 71.76
CA LEU A 545 13.57 8.23 72.83
C LEU A 545 13.77 7.56 74.19
N ARG A 546 13.04 6.46 74.49
CA ARG A 546 13.22 5.67 75.72
C ARG A 546 14.58 4.98 75.79
N GLU A 547 14.99 4.32 74.71
CA GLU A 547 16.30 3.66 74.61
C GLU A 547 17.46 4.66 74.79
N PHE A 548 17.29 5.89 74.28
CA PHE A 548 18.26 6.96 74.42
C PHE A 548 18.34 7.50 75.86
N GLN A 549 17.18 7.69 76.52
CA GLN A 549 17.10 8.09 77.92
C GLN A 549 17.76 7.06 78.87
N ASP A 550 17.54 5.77 78.62
CA ASP A 550 18.16 4.66 79.38
C ASP A 550 19.70 4.65 79.21
N THR A 551 20.20 5.02 78.02
CA THR A 551 21.63 5.06 77.71
C THR A 551 22.33 6.22 78.42
N ILE A 552 21.69 7.39 78.48
CA ILE A 552 22.18 8.56 79.25
C ILE A 552 22.25 8.23 80.75
N GLN A 553 21.30 7.45 81.27
CA GLN A 553 21.24 7.08 82.69
C GLN A 553 22.33 6.06 83.09
N LYS A 554 22.79 5.21 82.17
CA LYS A 554 23.83 4.18 82.39
C LYS A 554 25.27 4.70 82.23
N SER A 555 25.49 5.82 81.53
CA SER A 555 26.81 6.37 81.20
C SER A 555 27.31 7.39 82.24
N GLY A 556 27.65 6.89 83.43
CA GLY A 556 28.09 7.71 84.58
C GLY A 556 29.48 8.37 84.47
N LYS A 557 30.30 8.07 83.46
CA LYS A 557 31.71 8.53 83.35
C LYS A 557 32.18 8.91 81.93
N ALA A 558 31.27 9.33 81.04
CA ALA A 558 31.63 9.89 79.73
C ALA A 558 31.81 11.42 79.78
N SER A 559 32.63 11.99 78.89
CA SER A 559 32.99 13.42 78.87
C SER A 559 31.76 14.34 78.73
N LEU A 560 31.88 15.56 79.25
CA LEU A 560 30.83 16.60 79.24
C LEU A 560 30.26 16.86 77.83
N ASP A 561 31.07 16.76 76.78
CA ASP A 561 30.64 16.97 75.39
C ASP A 561 29.68 15.88 74.91
N THR A 562 29.91 14.62 75.26
CA THR A 562 29.01 13.50 74.90
C THR A 562 27.63 13.62 75.57
N LYS A 563 27.56 14.12 76.81
CA LYS A 563 26.28 14.36 77.49
C LYS A 563 25.51 15.52 76.86
N HIS A 564 26.19 16.60 76.46
CA HIS A 564 25.53 17.76 75.88
C HIS A 564 24.88 17.43 74.52
N ILE A 565 25.61 16.73 73.64
CA ILE A 565 25.11 16.26 72.33
C ILE A 565 23.90 15.33 72.50
N SER A 566 23.97 14.42 73.47
CA SER A 566 22.86 13.48 73.73
C SER A 566 21.57 14.18 74.22
N THR A 567 21.69 15.28 74.95
CA THR A 567 20.51 15.99 75.49
C THR A 567 19.79 16.78 74.39
N GLN A 568 20.53 17.40 73.47
CA GLN A 568 19.98 18.13 72.32
C GLN A 568 19.26 17.18 71.34
N ASP A 569 19.79 15.98 71.11
CA ASP A 569 19.15 14.99 70.25
C ASP A 569 17.83 14.48 70.82
N ALA A 570 17.74 14.31 72.14
CA ALA A 570 16.51 13.89 72.80
C ALA A 570 15.40 14.96 72.73
N GLU A 571 15.75 16.25 72.85
CA GLU A 571 14.80 17.35 72.67
C GLU A 571 14.31 17.46 71.22
N ARG A 572 15.22 17.31 70.25
CA ARG A 572 14.86 17.30 68.82
C ARG A 572 13.85 16.18 68.50
N ILE A 573 14.10 14.96 68.96
CA ILE A 573 13.18 13.83 68.75
C ILE A 573 11.81 14.07 69.43
N LYS A 574 11.78 14.77 70.57
CA LYS A 574 10.54 15.08 71.28
C LYS A 574 9.69 16.10 70.50
N GLU A 575 10.31 17.11 69.90
CA GLU A 575 9.61 18.10 69.06
C GLU A 575 9.11 17.45 67.76
N GLU A 576 9.91 16.58 67.12
CA GLU A 576 9.51 15.82 65.93
C GLU A 576 8.31 14.89 66.20
N ASN A 577 8.28 14.21 67.34
CA ASN A 577 7.14 13.38 67.74
C ASN A 577 5.86 14.20 67.95
N LYS A 578 5.97 15.41 68.51
CA LYS A 578 4.82 16.30 68.70
C LYS A 578 4.20 16.69 67.36
N VAL A 579 5.04 17.07 66.38
CA VAL A 579 4.61 17.42 65.02
C VAL A 579 3.95 16.21 64.32
N LEU A 580 4.53 15.01 64.45
CA LEU A 580 3.96 13.79 63.88
C LEU A 580 2.60 13.43 64.49
N LYS A 581 2.45 13.58 65.81
CA LYS A 581 1.20 13.31 66.52
C LYS A 581 0.08 14.27 66.09
N ASP A 582 0.39 15.55 65.96
CA ASP A 582 -0.56 16.55 65.46
C ASP A 582 -0.97 16.25 64.02
N ARG A 583 -0.02 15.82 63.18
CA ARG A 583 -0.29 15.44 61.79
C ARG A 583 -1.17 14.19 61.68
N VAL A 584 -0.93 13.17 62.50
CA VAL A 584 -1.78 11.96 62.59
C VAL A 584 -3.20 12.32 63.02
N THR A 585 -3.33 13.22 64.01
CA THR A 585 -4.63 13.69 64.50
C THR A 585 -5.41 14.41 63.40
N GLN A 586 -4.76 15.31 62.68
CA GLN A 586 -5.39 16.05 61.57
C GLN A 586 -5.86 15.10 60.45
N LEU A 587 -4.99 14.17 60.02
CA LEU A 587 -5.33 13.21 58.98
C LEU A 587 -6.47 12.28 59.41
N THR A 588 -6.52 11.89 60.69
CA THR A 588 -7.60 11.07 61.24
C THR A 588 -8.96 11.78 61.22
N ILE A 589 -8.98 13.09 61.47
CA ILE A 589 -10.20 13.91 61.34
C ILE A 589 -10.64 13.95 59.87
N THR A 590 -9.72 14.19 58.93
CA THR A 590 -10.00 14.20 57.49
C THR A 590 -10.52 12.85 56.99
N HIS A 591 -9.92 11.73 57.42
CA HIS A 591 -10.35 10.38 57.06
C HIS A 591 -11.79 10.09 57.53
N LYS A 592 -12.14 10.49 58.76
CA LYS A 592 -13.50 10.34 59.29
C LYS A 592 -14.51 11.20 58.53
N ALA A 593 -14.15 12.44 58.18
CA ALA A 593 -15.03 13.31 57.38
C ALA A 593 -15.30 12.73 55.98
N GLN A 594 -14.28 12.20 55.31
CA GLN A 594 -14.44 11.54 54.02
C GLN A 594 -15.25 10.24 54.10
N LEU A 595 -15.10 9.44 55.16
CA LEU A 595 -15.93 8.24 55.39
C LEU A 595 -17.42 8.59 55.49
N ASN A 596 -17.76 9.71 56.12
CA ASN A 596 -19.16 10.15 56.21
C ASN A 596 -19.70 10.56 54.82
N HIS A 597 -18.91 11.28 54.01
CA HIS A 597 -19.35 11.69 52.68
C HIS A 597 -19.50 10.51 51.70
N ILE A 598 -18.62 9.51 51.81
CA ILE A 598 -18.74 8.23 51.08
C ILE A 598 -20.08 7.54 51.40
N ARG A 599 -20.46 7.49 52.68
CA ARG A 599 -21.75 6.91 53.10
C ARG A 599 -22.96 7.69 52.56
N GLU A 600 -22.91 9.02 52.55
CA GLU A 600 -23.97 9.86 51.98
C GLU A 600 -24.13 9.63 50.46
N LEU A 601 -23.01 9.51 49.74
CA LEU A 601 -23.00 9.21 48.30
C LEU A 601 -23.57 7.80 48.02
N GLN A 602 -23.17 6.79 48.79
CA GLN A 602 -23.71 5.43 48.66
C GLN A 602 -25.24 5.41 48.88
N GLN A 603 -25.74 6.11 49.90
CA GLN A 603 -27.18 6.23 50.15
C GLN A 603 -27.92 6.96 49.01
N THR A 604 -27.29 7.96 48.40
CA THR A 604 -27.86 8.72 47.28
C THR A 604 -27.94 7.86 46.03
N ILE A 605 -26.89 7.11 45.70
CA ILE A 605 -26.86 6.16 44.58
C ILE A 605 -27.96 5.11 44.76
N GLN A 606 -28.04 4.49 45.94
CA GLN A 606 -29.04 3.47 46.24
C GLN A 606 -30.48 4.00 46.14
N LYS A 607 -30.70 5.28 46.47
CA LYS A 607 -32.00 5.96 46.29
C LYS A 607 -32.36 6.13 44.81
N HIS A 608 -31.40 6.51 43.97
CA HIS A 608 -31.62 6.66 42.52
C HIS A 608 -31.80 5.31 41.81
N GLU A 609 -31.06 4.27 42.22
CA GLU A 609 -31.23 2.90 41.71
C GLU A 609 -32.64 2.37 41.99
N LYS A 610 -33.16 2.64 43.20
CA LYS A 610 -34.54 2.29 43.56
C LYS A 610 -35.56 3.06 42.71
N ALA A 611 -35.33 4.34 42.45
CA ALA A 611 -36.20 5.15 41.60
C ALA A 611 -36.25 4.64 40.14
N ILE A 612 -35.14 4.10 39.60
CA ILE A 612 -35.11 3.47 38.27
C ILE A 612 -35.92 2.17 38.23
N ALA A 613 -35.90 1.39 39.31
CA ALA A 613 -36.62 0.12 39.41
C ALA A 613 -38.14 0.30 39.41
N ASP A 614 -38.63 1.47 39.84
CA ASP A 614 -40.05 1.79 39.91
C ASP A 614 -40.64 2.32 38.58
N ILE A 615 -39.82 2.49 37.52
CA ILE A 615 -40.27 2.94 36.18
C ILE A 615 -40.75 1.73 35.34
N PRO A 616 -42.02 1.67 34.87
CA PRO A 616 -42.57 0.49 34.18
C PRO A 616 -41.96 0.24 32.79
N ASN A 617 -41.56 -1.01 32.52
CA ASN A 617 -40.92 -1.44 31.27
C ASN A 617 -41.95 -1.97 30.23
N HIS A 618 -41.99 -1.41 29.03
CA HIS A 618 -42.71 -2.01 27.89
C HIS A 618 -41.81 -3.02 27.16
N LYS A 619 -42.24 -4.28 27.09
CA LYS A 619 -41.52 -5.37 26.41
C LYS A 619 -41.75 -5.34 24.89
N SER A 620 -40.69 -5.36 24.10
CA SER A 620 -40.70 -5.74 22.67
C SER A 620 -39.62 -6.81 22.37
N GLN A 621 -39.69 -7.38 21.17
CA GLN A 621 -39.18 -8.69 20.71
C GLN A 621 -37.65 -8.97 20.71
N ASP A 622 -36.80 -8.17 21.36
CA ASP A 622 -35.32 -8.32 21.28
C ASP A 622 -34.71 -9.51 22.03
N ASP A 623 -35.45 -10.14 22.94
CA ASP A 623 -34.87 -11.02 23.96
C ASP A 623 -34.38 -12.40 23.45
N LYS A 624 -34.77 -12.80 22.23
CA LYS A 624 -34.33 -14.08 21.65
C LYS A 624 -32.95 -13.97 20.98
N TYR A 625 -32.65 -12.80 20.44
CA TYR A 625 -31.47 -12.57 19.60
C TYR A 625 -30.20 -12.33 20.42
N THR A 626 -30.33 -11.59 21.53
CA THR A 626 -29.25 -11.36 22.50
C THR A 626 -28.79 -12.64 23.20
N LYS A 627 -29.67 -13.64 23.29
CA LYS A 627 -29.40 -14.93 23.94
C LYS A 627 -28.59 -15.86 23.04
N GLU A 628 -28.90 -15.93 21.75
CA GLU A 628 -28.14 -16.74 20.77
C GLU A 628 -26.71 -16.22 20.58
N ILE A 629 -26.51 -14.89 20.56
CA ILE A 629 -25.17 -14.27 20.47
C ILE A 629 -24.32 -14.57 21.71
N ARG A 630 -24.92 -14.55 22.91
CA ARG A 630 -24.23 -14.93 24.16
C ARG A 630 -23.85 -16.41 24.19
N GLU A 631 -24.69 -17.31 23.68
CA GLU A 631 -24.39 -18.74 23.62
C GLU A 631 -23.27 -19.07 22.61
N LEU A 632 -23.20 -18.34 21.49
CA LEU A 632 -22.13 -18.47 20.50
C LEU A 632 -20.77 -17.98 21.00
N LYS A 633 -20.72 -16.85 21.73
CA LYS A 633 -19.50 -16.40 22.42
C LYS A 633 -18.95 -17.49 23.35
N LYS A 634 -19.83 -18.10 24.14
CA LYS A 634 -19.49 -19.20 25.06
C LYS A 634 -18.97 -20.44 24.34
N ARG A 635 -19.57 -20.79 23.19
CA ARG A 635 -19.20 -21.99 22.42
C ARG A 635 -17.84 -21.87 21.74
N VAL A 636 -17.47 -20.66 21.30
CA VAL A 636 -16.16 -20.37 20.70
C VAL A 636 -15.06 -20.34 21.78
N GLU A 637 -15.33 -19.77 22.96
CA GLU A 637 -14.43 -19.84 24.12
C GLU A 637 -14.13 -21.30 24.52
N THR A 638 -15.16 -22.16 24.49
CA THR A 638 -15.02 -23.58 24.82
C THR A 638 -14.14 -24.34 23.81
N LEU A 639 -14.31 -24.08 22.50
CA LEU A 639 -13.49 -24.69 21.43
C LEU A 639 -12.02 -24.25 21.46
N SER A 640 -11.75 -23.00 21.87
CA SER A 640 -10.40 -22.47 22.06
C SER A 640 -9.65 -23.21 23.18
N LEU A 641 -10.34 -23.51 24.29
CA LEU A 641 -9.79 -24.22 25.44
C LEU A 641 -9.50 -25.71 25.14
N GLU A 642 -10.36 -26.40 24.38
CA GLU A 642 -10.16 -27.81 24.02
C GLU A 642 -8.97 -28.03 23.07
N LYS A 643 -8.73 -27.11 22.12
CA LYS A 643 -7.57 -27.18 21.21
C LYS A 643 -6.24 -26.87 21.94
N ALA A 644 -6.24 -25.93 22.87
CA ALA A 644 -5.07 -25.60 23.69
C ALA A 644 -4.58 -26.82 24.51
N ALA A 645 -5.52 -27.61 25.05
CA ALA A 645 -5.20 -28.83 25.79
C ALA A 645 -4.54 -29.92 24.91
N LYS A 646 -4.93 -30.02 23.63
CA LYS A 646 -4.40 -31.03 22.69
C LYS A 646 -2.99 -30.69 22.19
N ILE A 647 -2.67 -29.40 22.08
CA ILE A 647 -1.34 -28.89 21.73
C ILE A 647 -0.34 -29.14 22.87
N MET A 648 -0.76 -28.94 24.13
CA MET A 648 0.05 -29.31 25.30
C MET A 648 0.39 -30.81 25.34
N GLN A 649 -0.52 -31.66 24.84
CA GLN A 649 -0.29 -33.11 24.78
C GLN A 649 0.70 -33.52 23.68
N LEU A 650 0.70 -32.81 22.54
CA LEU A 650 1.64 -33.04 21.42
C LEU A 650 3.04 -32.46 21.68
N GLN A 651 3.15 -31.37 22.44
CA GLN A 651 4.44 -30.80 22.86
C GLN A 651 5.18 -31.70 23.86
N LYS A 652 4.44 -32.44 24.69
CA LYS A 652 5.00 -33.41 25.65
C LYS A 652 5.67 -34.62 24.97
N LEU A 653 5.26 -34.96 23.75
CA LEU A 653 5.83 -36.05 22.94
C LEU A 653 7.08 -35.64 22.14
N LYS A 654 7.32 -34.33 21.94
CA LYS A 654 8.51 -33.83 21.20
C LYS A 654 9.74 -33.59 22.09
N THR A 655 9.56 -33.57 23.41
CA THR A 655 10.65 -33.42 24.39
C THR A 655 11.50 -34.68 24.60
N GLU A 656 11.17 -35.82 23.97
CA GLU A 656 11.87 -37.10 24.18
C GLU A 656 12.91 -37.49 23.12
N SER A 657 13.12 -36.69 22.06
CA SER A 657 14.15 -36.98 21.04
C SER A 657 15.02 -35.75 20.74
N GLY A 658 16.10 -35.59 21.50
CA GLY A 658 17.07 -34.50 21.33
C GLY A 658 18.14 -34.76 20.26
N THR A 659 18.60 -33.67 19.61
CA THR A 659 19.99 -33.21 19.38
C THR A 659 20.07 -32.31 18.14
N VAL A 660 20.70 -31.12 18.24
CA VAL A 660 21.19 -30.34 17.09
C VAL A 660 22.58 -29.79 17.40
N ASP A 661 23.45 -29.93 16.39
CA ASP A 661 24.90 -29.75 16.33
C ASP A 661 25.35 -28.28 16.17
N SER A 662 26.59 -28.00 16.57
CA SER A 662 27.18 -26.67 16.71
C SER A 662 28.37 -26.47 15.75
N THR A 663 28.15 -25.85 14.60
CA THR A 663 29.25 -25.35 13.74
C THR A 663 28.81 -24.15 12.91
N GLU A 664 28.88 -22.94 13.47
CA GLU A 664 28.95 -21.68 12.70
C GLU A 664 29.38 -20.53 13.63
N ASN A 665 30.64 -20.50 14.07
CA ASN A 665 31.15 -19.38 14.87
C ASN A 665 32.68 -19.20 14.81
N LYS A 666 33.23 -19.02 13.60
CA LYS A 666 34.69 -18.81 13.42
C LYS A 666 35.13 -17.61 12.56
N ASN A 667 34.24 -16.72 12.09
CA ASN A 667 34.64 -15.66 11.14
C ASN A 667 34.71 -14.22 11.69
N LEU A 668 34.77 -13.97 13.00
CA LEU A 668 34.53 -12.62 13.56
C LEU A 668 35.71 -11.91 14.25
N VAL A 669 36.97 -12.25 13.96
CA VAL A 669 38.14 -11.60 14.64
C VAL A 669 39.15 -10.94 13.69
N MET A 670 38.85 -10.75 12.40
CA MET A 670 39.80 -10.15 11.43
C MET A 670 39.43 -8.74 10.93
N HIS A 671 38.42 -8.06 11.49
CA HIS A 671 37.73 -6.95 10.81
C HIS A 671 38.24 -5.51 11.08
N ASP A 672 39.19 -5.28 11.99
CA ASP A 672 39.52 -3.90 12.40
C ASP A 672 40.54 -3.18 11.48
N ARG A 673 41.40 -3.91 10.74
CA ARG A 673 42.32 -3.30 9.76
C ARG A 673 41.75 -3.22 8.34
N GLU A 674 40.94 -4.21 7.93
CA GLU A 674 40.34 -4.26 6.59
C GLU A 674 39.28 -3.16 6.38
N CYS A 675 38.54 -2.75 7.43
CA CYS A 675 37.51 -1.69 7.30
C CYS A 675 38.08 -0.31 6.94
N VAL A 676 39.27 0.06 7.45
CA VAL A 676 39.87 1.38 7.20
C VAL A 676 40.40 1.49 5.77
N GLU A 677 41.05 0.44 5.26
CA GLU A 677 41.51 0.37 3.87
C GLU A 677 40.33 0.28 2.89
N HIS A 678 39.25 -0.42 3.27
CA HIS A 678 38.03 -0.53 2.48
C HIS A 678 37.29 0.80 2.33
N ASP A 679 37.15 1.58 3.41
CA ASP A 679 36.47 2.90 3.34
C ASP A 679 37.30 3.93 2.58
N ALA A 680 38.63 3.96 2.74
CA ALA A 680 39.50 4.83 1.94
C ALA A 680 39.37 4.53 0.43
N LEU A 681 39.33 3.24 0.05
CA LEU A 681 39.11 2.80 -1.34
C LEU A 681 37.71 3.16 -1.85
N LEU A 682 36.67 3.01 -1.02
CA LEU A 682 35.29 3.39 -1.36
C LEU A 682 35.10 4.90 -1.53
N HIS A 683 35.81 5.71 -0.75
CA HIS A 683 35.83 7.16 -0.93
C HIS A 683 36.62 7.59 -2.16
N GLN A 684 37.68 6.87 -2.53
CA GLN A 684 38.38 7.11 -3.79
C GLN A 684 37.49 6.79 -5.00
N LEU A 685 36.72 5.69 -4.94
CA LEU A 685 35.71 5.33 -5.94
C LEU A 685 34.50 6.29 -5.94
N LEU A 686 34.26 7.02 -4.85
CA LEU A 686 33.21 8.02 -4.78
C LEU A 686 33.50 9.22 -5.68
N ASP A 687 34.76 9.66 -5.78
CA ASP A 687 35.12 10.76 -6.68
C ASP A 687 34.85 10.40 -8.16
N GLU A 688 35.05 9.14 -8.55
CA GLU A 688 34.65 8.63 -9.87
C GLU A 688 33.12 8.66 -10.08
N ARG A 689 32.35 8.28 -9.05
CA ARG A 689 30.87 8.33 -9.07
C ARG A 689 30.33 9.76 -9.09
N LEU A 690 31.06 10.71 -8.50
CA LEU A 690 30.72 12.13 -8.50
C LEU A 690 31.11 12.82 -9.80
N ALA A 691 32.06 12.29 -10.59
CA ALA A 691 32.49 12.87 -11.87
C ALA A 691 31.32 13.19 -12.84
N PRO A 692 30.39 12.26 -13.16
CA PRO A 692 29.25 12.57 -14.03
C PRO A 692 28.28 13.60 -13.41
N ILE A 693 28.14 13.61 -12.07
CA ILE A 693 27.29 14.58 -11.36
C ILE A 693 27.92 15.98 -11.39
N ASN A 694 29.24 16.07 -11.30
CA ASN A 694 29.99 17.31 -11.43
C ASN A 694 29.89 17.84 -12.86
N ALA A 695 30.13 17.00 -13.88
CA ALA A 695 30.01 17.37 -15.29
C ALA A 695 28.59 17.88 -15.63
N ALA A 696 27.54 17.22 -15.15
CA ALA A 696 26.16 17.65 -15.37
C ALA A 696 25.79 18.99 -14.72
N GLY A 697 26.57 19.44 -13.72
CA GLY A 697 26.35 20.71 -13.03
C GLY A 697 27.40 21.78 -13.35
N GLU A 698 28.29 21.52 -14.31
CA GLU A 698 29.30 22.48 -14.78
C GLU A 698 28.61 23.69 -15.41
N GLY A 699 29.06 24.90 -15.06
CA GLY A 699 28.41 26.17 -15.45
C GLY A 699 27.10 26.51 -14.71
N LYS A 700 26.56 25.60 -13.87
CA LYS A 700 25.35 25.84 -13.06
C LYS A 700 25.61 26.02 -11.57
N ARG A 701 26.81 25.66 -11.10
CA ARG A 701 27.25 25.75 -9.69
C ARG A 701 28.65 26.36 -9.65
N ASP A 702 28.94 27.11 -8.59
CA ASP A 702 30.23 27.74 -8.30
C ASP A 702 31.08 26.91 -7.31
N PHE A 703 30.77 25.62 -7.17
CA PHE A 703 31.46 24.65 -6.30
C PHE A 703 31.45 23.26 -6.95
N LYS A 704 32.39 22.40 -6.51
CA LYS A 704 32.54 21.01 -6.96
C LYS A 704 32.13 20.04 -5.85
N LEU A 705 31.51 18.92 -6.19
CA LEU A 705 31.28 17.83 -5.25
C LEU A 705 32.49 16.90 -5.17
N VAL A 706 32.96 16.59 -3.97
CA VAL A 706 34.17 15.77 -3.73
C VAL A 706 33.95 14.79 -2.58
N SER A 707 34.77 13.75 -2.52
CA SER A 707 34.91 12.88 -1.35
C SER A 707 35.53 13.67 -0.17
N PRO A 708 35.35 13.21 1.09
CA PRO A 708 35.93 13.86 2.27
C PRO A 708 37.45 13.65 2.41
N VAL A 709 38.06 12.79 1.58
CA VAL A 709 39.45 12.35 1.72
C VAL A 709 40.40 13.52 1.47
N GLY A 710 41.32 13.77 2.40
CA GLY A 710 42.31 14.84 2.31
C GLY A 710 41.79 16.23 2.69
N TYR A 711 40.58 16.31 3.27
CA TYR A 711 39.95 17.55 3.76
C TYR A 711 39.58 17.47 5.26
N GLU A 712 40.23 16.61 6.03
CA GLU A 712 39.88 16.34 7.44
C GLU A 712 39.96 17.59 8.31
N LYS A 713 40.95 18.45 8.04
CA LYS A 713 41.11 19.72 8.76
C LYS A 713 39.97 20.69 8.45
N GLU A 714 39.62 20.85 7.19
CA GLU A 714 38.52 21.70 6.72
C GLU A 714 37.16 21.21 7.23
N LEU A 715 36.98 19.89 7.38
CA LEU A 715 35.78 19.30 7.97
C LEU A 715 35.67 19.60 9.46
N ILE A 716 36.77 19.55 10.22
CA ILE A 716 36.80 19.95 11.63
C ILE A 716 36.48 21.45 11.76
N GLU A 717 37.10 22.30 10.93
CA GLU A 717 36.83 23.75 10.91
C GLU A 717 35.34 24.04 10.59
N LEU A 718 34.76 23.34 9.62
CA LEU A 718 33.34 23.47 9.28
C LEU A 718 32.42 22.97 10.41
N PHE A 719 32.82 21.89 11.10
CA PHE A 719 32.10 21.38 12.25
C PHE A 719 32.04 22.40 13.39
N GLU A 720 33.19 22.98 13.75
CA GLU A 720 33.27 24.03 14.76
C GLU A 720 32.49 25.28 14.34
N GLU A 721 32.53 25.65 13.05
CA GLU A 721 31.74 26.76 12.52
C GLU A 721 30.24 26.52 12.72
N VAL A 722 29.73 25.34 12.37
CA VAL A 722 28.30 25.04 12.31
C VAL A 722 27.72 24.70 13.69
N PHE A 723 28.41 23.84 14.45
CA PHE A 723 27.92 23.32 15.72
C PHE A 723 28.42 24.08 16.96
N LYS A 724 29.37 25.02 16.77
CA LYS A 724 29.90 25.87 17.85
C LYS A 724 30.51 25.10 19.03
N GLY A 725 31.06 23.90 18.76
CA GLY A 725 31.74 23.06 19.74
C GLY A 725 32.93 22.32 19.13
N PRO A 726 33.99 22.03 19.92
CA PRO A 726 35.20 21.37 19.43
C PRO A 726 34.97 19.88 19.16
N MET A 727 35.56 19.36 18.07
CA MET A 727 35.60 17.93 17.76
C MET A 727 36.92 17.34 18.26
N SER A 728 36.90 16.56 19.35
CA SER A 728 38.11 15.89 19.83
C SER A 728 38.49 14.72 18.92
N GLN A 729 39.79 14.42 18.81
CA GLN A 729 40.28 13.30 18.02
C GLN A 729 39.74 11.95 18.53
N GLU A 730 39.57 11.79 19.85
CA GLU A 730 38.99 10.59 20.46
C GLU A 730 37.52 10.42 20.10
N PHE A 731 36.74 11.52 20.10
CA PHE A 731 35.35 11.50 19.69
C PHE A 731 35.19 11.21 18.20
N TRP A 732 36.04 11.79 17.36
CA TRP A 732 36.10 11.48 15.93
C TRP A 732 36.38 10.00 15.67
N LYS A 733 37.39 9.43 16.34
CA LYS A 733 37.74 8.01 16.22
C LYS A 733 36.60 7.11 16.68
N TRP A 734 36.00 7.38 17.84
CA TRP A 734 34.85 6.60 18.29
C TRP A 734 33.68 6.62 17.29
N LYS A 735 33.44 7.78 16.67
CA LYS A 735 32.34 8.00 15.73
C LYS A 735 32.58 7.35 14.36
N TYR A 736 33.81 7.40 13.84
CA TYR A 736 34.10 7.04 12.44
C TYR A 736 35.08 5.87 12.25
N GLU A 737 35.92 5.55 13.23
CA GLU A 737 36.91 4.48 13.10
C GLU A 737 36.23 3.11 13.31
N GLY A 738 36.34 2.22 12.32
CA GLY A 738 35.71 0.90 12.35
C GLY A 738 34.17 0.91 12.28
N VAL A 739 33.54 2.05 11.97
CA VAL A 739 32.15 2.13 11.48
C VAL A 739 32.22 2.41 10.00
N GLN A 740 31.45 1.70 9.16
CA GLN A 740 31.35 2.11 7.76
C GLN A 740 30.54 3.41 7.65
N TRP A 741 31.11 4.44 7.03
CA TRP A 741 30.46 5.73 6.81
C TRP A 741 30.63 6.20 5.36
N ARG A 742 29.77 7.14 4.94
CA ARG A 742 29.77 7.70 3.59
C ARG A 742 29.51 9.19 3.68
N ALA A 743 30.32 10.02 3.01
CA ALA A 743 30.10 11.46 2.97
C ALA A 743 30.30 12.02 1.57
N VAL A 744 29.58 13.11 1.27
CA VAL A 744 29.77 13.94 0.08
C VAL A 744 29.97 15.39 0.53
N CYS A 745 31.01 16.03 0.02
CA CYS A 745 31.36 17.41 0.33
C CYS A 745 31.12 18.34 -0.85
N ALA A 746 30.88 19.63 -0.59
CA ALA A 746 30.93 20.70 -1.57
C ALA A 746 32.19 21.55 -1.33
N LEU A 747 33.07 21.60 -2.33
CA LEU A 747 34.33 22.33 -2.34
C LEU A 747 34.19 23.60 -3.17
N LYS A 748 34.48 24.76 -2.57
CA LYS A 748 34.54 26.06 -3.25
C LYS A 748 35.82 26.78 -2.86
N ASP A 749 36.57 27.26 -3.84
CA ASP A 749 37.83 28.00 -3.64
C ASP A 749 38.81 27.27 -2.69
N GLY A 750 38.89 25.94 -2.81
CA GLY A 750 39.76 25.09 -1.99
C GLY A 750 39.25 24.83 -0.57
N LYS A 751 38.04 25.25 -0.20
CA LYS A 751 37.45 25.03 1.13
C LYS A 751 36.15 24.23 1.06
N ILE A 752 35.94 23.35 2.05
CA ILE A 752 34.68 22.64 2.22
C ILE A 752 33.63 23.59 2.78
N ILE A 753 32.59 23.85 2.00
CA ILE A 753 31.49 24.76 2.36
C ILE A 753 30.19 24.02 2.72
N ALA A 754 30.10 22.73 2.39
CA ALA A 754 29.05 21.85 2.85
C ALA A 754 29.54 20.40 2.94
N HIS A 755 28.94 19.64 3.85
CA HIS A 755 29.25 18.22 4.09
C HIS A 755 27.95 17.50 4.44
N TYR A 756 27.69 16.39 3.77
CA TYR A 756 26.57 15.51 4.06
C TYR A 756 27.11 14.11 4.30
N ASN A 757 27.02 13.63 5.54
CA ASN A 757 27.57 12.36 5.97
C ASN A 757 26.48 11.44 6.51
N GLY A 758 26.75 10.14 6.52
CA GLY A 758 25.98 9.20 7.31
C GLY A 758 26.75 7.94 7.66
N MET A 759 26.31 7.30 8.73
CA MET A 759 26.90 6.08 9.28
C MET A 759 26.01 4.87 9.03
N ALA A 760 26.62 3.74 8.66
CA ALA A 760 25.92 2.49 8.50
C ALA A 760 25.29 2.03 9.83
N ARG A 761 24.10 1.43 9.73
CA ARG A 761 23.32 0.86 10.83
C ARG A 761 22.70 -0.44 10.35
N ASP A 762 22.93 -1.52 11.08
CA ASP A 762 22.22 -2.76 10.83
C ASP A 762 20.83 -2.69 11.47
N ILE A 763 19.82 -3.11 10.70
CA ILE A 763 18.41 -3.01 11.08
C ILE A 763 17.70 -4.33 10.78
N LEU A 764 16.62 -4.58 11.51
CA LEU A 764 15.58 -5.49 11.09
C LEU A 764 14.50 -4.67 10.38
N TYR A 765 14.36 -4.87 9.08
CA TYR A 765 13.31 -4.29 8.26
C TYR A 765 12.21 -5.33 8.07
N PHE A 766 11.13 -5.19 8.84
CA PHE A 766 10.03 -6.16 8.88
C PHE A 766 10.54 -7.59 9.13
N GLY A 767 11.33 -7.76 10.20
CA GLY A 767 11.94 -9.04 10.59
C GLY A 767 13.09 -9.51 9.71
N LYS A 768 13.41 -8.82 8.60
CA LYS A 768 14.52 -9.18 7.70
C LYS A 768 15.75 -8.32 7.96
N HIS A 769 16.91 -8.95 8.11
CA HIS A 769 18.17 -8.23 8.26
C HIS A 769 18.48 -7.37 7.02
N LYS A 770 18.68 -6.07 7.22
CA LYS A 770 19.01 -5.07 6.19
C LYS A 770 19.97 -4.04 6.78
N ARG A 771 20.54 -3.21 5.91
CA ARG A 771 21.38 -2.08 6.33
C ARG A 771 20.70 -0.78 5.99
N ALA A 772 20.67 0.13 6.96
CA ALA A 772 20.32 1.52 6.78
C ALA A 772 21.57 2.38 6.89
N ILE A 773 21.48 3.62 6.45
CA ILE A 773 22.50 4.63 6.70
C ILE A 773 21.84 5.81 7.40
N GLN A 774 22.40 6.24 8.52
CA GLN A 774 21.87 7.34 9.31
C GLN A 774 22.63 8.62 8.98
N PRO A 775 22.00 9.68 8.45
CA PRO A 775 22.67 10.95 8.22
C PRO A 775 23.11 11.57 9.56
N CYS A 776 24.35 12.01 9.60
CA CYS A 776 24.96 12.69 10.75
C CYS A 776 25.87 13.81 10.23
N ASP A 777 26.19 14.78 11.09
CA ASP A 777 27.12 15.88 10.79
C ASP A 777 26.84 16.57 9.44
N THR A 778 25.55 16.79 9.15
CA THR A 778 25.12 17.53 7.96
C THR A 778 25.37 19.02 8.19
N MET A 779 26.32 19.57 7.44
CA MET A 779 26.88 20.90 7.67
C MET A 779 26.82 21.74 6.39
N VAL A 780 26.45 23.01 6.54
CA VAL A 780 26.52 24.01 5.48
C VAL A 780 26.99 25.31 6.10
N SER A 781 28.13 25.83 5.65
CA SER A 781 28.69 27.10 6.11
C SER A 781 27.63 28.20 5.98
N ALA A 782 27.56 29.08 6.97
CA ALA A 782 26.56 30.16 6.98
C ALA A 782 26.68 31.05 5.73
N LYS A 783 27.90 31.22 5.22
CA LYS A 783 28.23 32.02 4.03
C LYS A 783 27.80 31.37 2.72
N ALA A 784 27.50 30.07 2.73
CA ALA A 784 27.17 29.26 1.55
C ALA A 784 25.69 28.84 1.48
N ARG A 785 24.84 29.33 2.39
CA ARG A 785 23.40 29.01 2.43
C ARG A 785 22.66 29.69 1.27
N GLY A 786 22.55 28.99 0.14
CA GLY A 786 21.99 29.51 -1.12
C GLY A 786 20.45 29.53 -1.26
N GLY A 787 19.69 29.33 -0.18
CA GLY A 787 18.22 29.28 -0.22
C GLY A 787 17.64 28.04 -0.90
N ILE A 788 16.39 28.11 -1.38
CA ILE A 788 15.67 26.99 -2.02
C ILE A 788 16.08 26.87 -3.49
N LYS A 789 17.34 26.51 -3.74
CA LYS A 789 17.85 26.30 -5.10
C LYS A 789 18.33 24.87 -5.28
N THR A 790 17.97 24.26 -6.41
CA THR A 790 18.39 22.91 -6.81
C THR A 790 19.86 22.81 -7.21
N ASN A 791 20.59 23.92 -7.16
CA ASN A 791 22.03 24.00 -7.34
C ASN A 791 22.76 24.47 -6.04
N SER A 792 22.06 24.56 -4.91
CA SER A 792 22.69 24.92 -3.63
C SER A 792 23.65 23.83 -3.13
N PRO A 793 24.64 24.17 -2.29
CA PRO A 793 25.55 23.18 -1.68
C PRO A 793 24.80 22.09 -0.91
N PHE A 794 23.78 22.48 -0.11
CA PHE A 794 22.93 21.54 0.62
C PHE A 794 22.25 20.53 -0.30
N PHE A 795 21.48 21.00 -1.28
CA PHE A 795 20.73 20.12 -2.18
C PHE A 795 21.66 19.23 -3.00
N SER A 796 22.75 19.81 -3.52
CA SER A 796 23.70 19.09 -4.37
C SER A 796 24.40 17.96 -3.60
N SER A 797 24.93 18.24 -2.41
CA SER A 797 25.58 17.23 -1.59
C SER A 797 24.59 16.17 -1.12
N THR A 798 23.38 16.56 -0.69
CA THR A 798 22.34 15.63 -0.24
C THR A 798 21.87 14.70 -1.37
N LYS A 799 21.55 15.26 -2.54
CA LYS A 799 21.11 14.48 -3.71
C LYS A 799 22.20 13.52 -4.17
N ALA A 800 23.44 13.99 -4.29
CA ALA A 800 24.56 13.15 -4.70
C ALA A 800 24.83 12.03 -3.68
N TRP A 801 24.76 12.35 -2.39
CA TRP A 801 24.89 11.37 -1.32
C TRP A 801 23.78 10.31 -1.36
N ILE A 802 22.52 10.72 -1.53
CA ILE A 802 21.39 9.79 -1.65
C ILE A 802 21.58 8.86 -2.85
N LEU A 803 21.80 9.40 -4.04
CA LEU A 803 21.92 8.60 -5.27
C LEU A 803 23.14 7.67 -5.29
N SER A 804 24.21 8.05 -4.57
CA SER A 804 25.43 7.24 -4.49
C SER A 804 25.28 6.05 -3.54
N ASN A 805 24.49 6.20 -2.47
CA ASN A 805 24.46 5.26 -1.33
C ASN A 805 23.15 4.46 -1.19
N LEU A 806 22.00 4.98 -1.63
CA LEU A 806 20.68 4.46 -1.26
C LEU A 806 19.90 3.87 -2.45
N GLY A 807 19.21 2.75 -2.22
CA GLY A 807 18.29 2.13 -3.17
C GLY A 807 18.11 0.62 -2.99
N VAL A 808 17.09 0.04 -3.62
CA VAL A 808 16.71 -1.39 -3.48
C VAL A 808 17.85 -2.36 -3.82
N ASN A 809 18.74 -1.96 -4.74
CA ASN A 809 19.91 -2.73 -5.16
C ASN A 809 21.25 -2.11 -4.69
N LYS A 810 21.22 -1.21 -3.70
CA LYS A 810 22.40 -0.58 -3.12
C LYS A 810 22.70 -1.20 -1.75
N GLU A 811 23.89 -0.88 -1.22
CA GLU A 811 24.33 -1.37 0.10
C GLU A 811 23.34 -1.00 1.22
N PHE A 812 22.82 0.23 1.18
CA PHE A 812 21.84 0.71 2.14
C PHE A 812 20.45 0.73 1.51
N LEU A 813 19.53 -0.02 2.13
CA LEU A 813 18.14 -0.08 1.70
C LEU A 813 17.50 1.30 1.83
N LEU A 814 17.58 1.89 3.02
CA LEU A 814 16.91 3.13 3.38
C LEU A 814 17.77 4.01 4.30
N THR A 815 17.34 5.26 4.50
CA THR A 815 17.93 6.21 5.45
C THR A 815 16.89 6.61 6.48
N TYR A 816 17.35 7.03 7.65
CA TYR A 816 16.54 7.71 8.66
C TYR A 816 17.38 8.74 9.38
N GLY A 817 16.75 9.82 9.82
CA GLY A 817 17.41 10.88 10.56
C GLY A 817 16.40 11.66 11.39
N PHE A 818 16.85 12.77 11.95
CA PHE A 818 16.04 13.57 12.86
C PHE A 818 16.15 15.07 12.51
N PRO A 819 15.85 15.47 11.26
CA PRO A 819 15.77 16.88 10.91
C PRO A 819 14.69 17.56 11.73
N ASN A 820 14.93 18.82 12.10
CA ASN A 820 13.84 19.65 12.56
C ASN A 820 12.90 20.01 11.40
N ASP A 821 11.70 20.44 11.76
CA ASP A 821 10.60 20.88 10.91
C ASP A 821 11.04 21.78 9.75
N ARG A 822 11.96 22.71 10.01
CA ARG A 822 12.47 23.64 8.99
C ARG A 822 13.28 22.91 7.92
N HIS A 823 14.19 22.03 8.33
CA HIS A 823 15.02 21.26 7.39
C HIS A 823 14.21 20.19 6.68
N MET A 824 13.18 19.64 7.33
CA MET A 824 12.24 18.70 6.73
C MET A 824 11.48 19.34 5.56
N ARG A 825 10.80 20.48 5.81
CA ARG A 825 10.06 21.21 4.76
C ARG A 825 10.92 21.59 3.57
N LEU A 826 12.19 21.93 3.81
CA LEU A 826 13.15 22.23 2.74
C LEU A 826 13.40 20.99 1.87
N GLY A 827 13.63 19.83 2.49
CA GLY A 827 13.87 18.57 1.80
C GLY A 827 12.67 18.05 1.04
N GLU A 828 11.46 18.15 1.60
CA GLU A 828 10.20 17.77 0.93
C GLU A 828 9.94 18.65 -0.29
N LYS A 829 10.08 19.97 -0.15
CA LYS A 829 9.93 20.91 -1.28
C LYS A 829 10.95 20.67 -2.39
N MET A 830 12.10 20.12 -2.04
CA MET A 830 13.16 19.72 -2.96
C MET A 830 13.00 18.28 -3.49
N GLY A 831 12.01 17.53 -3.02
CA GLY A 831 11.76 16.13 -3.42
C GLY A 831 12.86 15.16 -2.98
N LEU A 832 13.58 15.45 -1.89
CA LEU A 832 14.69 14.62 -1.39
C LEU A 832 14.19 13.51 -0.45
N TYR A 833 13.30 13.84 0.47
CA TYR A 833 12.74 12.94 1.47
C TYR A 833 11.30 13.35 1.83
N THR A 834 10.58 12.44 2.49
CA THR A 834 9.16 12.56 2.88
C THR A 834 8.99 12.13 4.34
N GLU A 835 8.10 12.82 5.06
CA GLU A 835 7.79 12.50 6.47
C GLU A 835 7.16 11.12 6.61
N VAL A 836 7.64 10.33 7.58
CA VAL A 836 7.09 9.00 7.91
C VAL A 836 6.69 8.85 9.37
N ASP A 837 7.21 9.70 10.27
CA ASP A 837 6.81 9.74 11.67
C ASP A 837 7.31 11.04 12.31
N LYS A 838 6.94 11.31 13.56
CA LYS A 838 7.44 12.43 14.37
C LYS A 838 8.00 11.91 15.68
N VAL A 839 8.96 12.62 16.26
CA VAL A 839 9.44 12.30 17.61
C VAL A 839 8.57 13.03 18.63
N LYS A 840 8.18 12.32 19.69
CA LYS A 840 7.63 12.92 20.90
C LYS A 840 8.62 12.81 22.04
N GLU A 841 8.52 13.77 22.92
CA GLU A 841 9.21 13.74 24.20
C GLU A 841 8.26 13.21 25.27
N VAL A 842 8.71 12.24 26.04
CA VAL A 842 7.95 11.59 27.11
C VAL A 842 8.66 11.85 28.42
N ASP A 843 8.00 12.55 29.32
CA ASP A 843 8.56 13.06 30.57
C ASP A 843 7.89 12.40 31.78
N TRP A 844 8.69 11.93 32.73
CA TRP A 844 8.22 11.43 34.02
C TRP A 844 8.90 12.18 35.16
N TYR A 845 8.10 12.81 36.02
CA TYR A 845 8.63 13.33 37.28
C TYR A 845 9.12 12.19 38.15
N THR A 846 10.39 12.26 38.53
CA THR A 846 10.98 11.25 39.40
C THR A 846 10.47 11.48 40.82
N LYS A 847 10.11 10.38 41.48
CA LYS A 847 9.66 10.40 42.87
C LYS A 847 10.27 9.21 43.58
N LYS A 848 10.44 9.34 44.90
CA LYS A 848 10.91 8.25 45.74
C LYS A 848 9.94 7.08 45.61
N ARG A 849 10.44 5.96 45.08
CA ARG A 849 9.72 4.68 44.96
C ARG A 849 10.49 3.62 45.73
N GLU A 850 9.77 2.76 46.45
CA GLU A 850 10.37 1.59 47.08
C GLU A 850 10.73 0.58 45.98
N ALA A 851 11.88 -0.08 46.11
CA ALA A 851 12.28 -1.13 45.18
C ALA A 851 11.29 -2.31 45.33
N SER A 852 10.92 -2.92 44.21
CA SER A 852 10.15 -4.15 44.24
C SER A 852 11.00 -5.27 44.86
N PRO A 853 10.50 -6.04 45.83
CA PRO A 853 11.24 -7.18 46.37
C PRO A 853 11.38 -8.32 45.33
N LEU A 854 10.57 -8.29 44.26
CA LEU A 854 10.52 -9.32 43.23
C LEU A 854 11.51 -9.08 42.08
N ILE A 855 12.25 -7.96 42.12
CA ILE A 855 13.05 -7.48 41.00
C ILE A 855 14.41 -7.02 41.52
N ASN A 856 15.46 -7.55 40.92
CA ASN A 856 16.83 -7.11 41.14
C ASN A 856 17.27 -6.21 39.98
N VAL A 857 17.95 -5.10 40.29
CA VAL A 857 18.50 -4.20 39.26
C VAL A 857 19.97 -3.95 39.52
N ASP A 858 20.80 -4.33 38.57
CA ASP A 858 22.25 -4.21 38.65
C ASP A 858 22.75 -3.19 37.63
N LEU A 859 23.75 -2.41 38.03
CA LEU A 859 24.54 -1.62 37.08
C LEU A 859 25.43 -2.59 36.29
N PHE A 860 25.38 -2.51 34.96
CA PHE A 860 26.14 -3.37 34.08
C PHE A 860 27.64 -3.12 34.24
N ASP A 861 28.35 -4.11 34.77
CA ASP A 861 29.79 -4.23 34.60
C ASP A 861 30.06 -5.32 33.55
N TYR A 862 30.78 -4.97 32.48
CA TYR A 862 30.86 -5.83 31.31
C TYR A 862 31.60 -7.13 31.61
N ASN A 863 30.92 -8.26 31.37
CA ASN A 863 31.50 -9.59 31.32
C ASN A 863 31.13 -10.25 29.98
N LYS A 864 32.11 -10.83 29.29
CA LYS A 864 31.94 -11.53 27.99
C LYS A 864 30.92 -12.68 28.06
N GLU A 865 30.68 -13.25 29.24
CA GLU A 865 29.67 -14.30 29.41
C GLU A 865 28.22 -13.78 29.29
N MET A 866 28.00 -12.47 29.52
CA MET A 866 26.67 -11.86 29.49
C MET A 866 26.18 -11.52 28.08
N ASP A 867 27.08 -11.52 27.08
CA ASP A 867 26.74 -11.28 25.67
C ASP A 867 25.63 -12.22 25.18
N LYS A 868 25.69 -13.51 25.58
CA LYS A 868 24.68 -14.50 25.20
C LYS A 868 23.30 -14.16 25.74
N THR A 869 23.22 -13.73 26.99
CA THR A 869 21.95 -13.43 27.67
C THR A 869 21.31 -12.16 27.12
N ILE A 870 22.13 -11.12 26.89
CA ILE A 870 21.67 -9.87 26.26
C ILE A 870 21.19 -10.14 24.82
N ASN A 871 21.94 -10.95 24.05
CA ASN A 871 21.54 -11.29 22.69
C ASN A 871 20.25 -12.11 22.65
N ALA A 872 20.03 -13.01 23.61
CA ALA A 872 18.77 -13.76 23.71
C ALA A 872 17.58 -12.85 24.04
N LEU A 873 17.77 -11.88 24.94
CA LEU A 873 16.77 -10.86 25.26
C LEU A 873 16.48 -9.97 24.05
N TRP A 874 17.52 -9.50 23.36
CA TRP A 874 17.38 -8.75 22.11
C TRP A 874 16.60 -9.54 21.06
N ASN A 875 16.92 -10.81 20.84
CA ASN A 875 16.19 -11.65 19.88
C ASN A 875 14.70 -11.79 20.23
N THR A 876 14.39 -11.87 21.53
CA THR A 876 12.99 -11.91 22.01
C THR A 876 12.27 -10.60 21.69
N MET A 877 12.89 -9.46 21.98
CA MET A 877 12.35 -8.15 21.61
C MET A 877 12.19 -8.04 20.09
N ALA A 878 13.23 -8.37 19.33
CA ALA A 878 13.25 -8.29 17.87
C ALA A 878 12.08 -9.05 17.23
N ASP A 879 11.73 -10.24 17.73
CA ASP A 879 10.60 -11.03 17.24
C ASP A 879 9.25 -10.32 17.46
N GLU A 880 9.06 -9.67 18.61
CA GLU A 880 7.86 -8.88 18.89
C GLU A 880 7.76 -7.61 18.02
N PHE A 881 8.87 -7.14 17.46
CA PHE A 881 8.98 -5.99 16.54
C PHE A 881 9.13 -6.41 15.06
N LYS A 882 8.76 -7.65 14.69
CA LYS A 882 8.86 -8.15 13.31
C LYS A 882 8.07 -7.35 12.26
N GLU A 883 7.05 -6.59 12.67
CA GLU A 883 6.27 -5.71 11.79
C GLU A 883 6.81 -4.26 11.77
N ASN A 884 7.96 -4.02 12.40
CA ASN A 884 8.58 -2.72 12.58
C ASN A 884 9.96 -2.66 11.92
N ILE A 885 10.51 -1.45 11.89
CA ILE A 885 11.91 -1.20 11.55
C ILE A 885 12.62 -0.86 12.84
N ILE A 886 13.60 -1.68 13.22
CA ILE A 886 14.34 -1.52 14.48
C ILE A 886 15.83 -1.73 14.26
N GLY A 887 16.65 -0.83 14.82
CA GLY A 887 18.11 -0.99 14.85
C GLY A 887 18.53 -2.14 15.75
N ILE A 888 19.56 -2.89 15.35
CA ILE A 888 20.10 -3.99 16.15
C ILE A 888 20.67 -3.46 17.47
N ARG A 889 20.15 -3.99 18.59
CA ARG A 889 20.54 -3.62 19.97
C ARG A 889 21.10 -4.80 20.74
N ASP A 890 22.03 -5.51 20.11
CA ASP A 890 22.72 -6.62 20.74
C ASP A 890 23.81 -6.16 21.73
N ALA A 891 24.51 -7.10 22.37
CA ALA A 891 25.57 -6.79 23.32
C ALA A 891 26.73 -5.97 22.70
N GLN A 892 27.03 -6.20 21.41
CA GLN A 892 28.07 -5.47 20.70
C GLN A 892 27.68 -4.00 20.50
N TYR A 893 26.43 -3.75 20.12
CA TYR A 893 25.85 -2.41 20.01
C TYR A 893 25.97 -1.65 21.34
N LEU A 894 25.47 -2.22 22.44
CA LEU A 894 25.52 -1.58 23.77
C LEU A 894 26.95 -1.21 24.18
N ARG A 895 27.89 -2.15 24.02
CA ARG A 895 29.30 -1.94 24.37
C ARG A 895 29.92 -0.81 23.54
N ARG A 896 29.69 -0.81 22.23
CA ARG A 896 30.27 0.19 21.33
C ARG A 896 29.66 1.58 21.57
N ARG A 897 28.33 1.64 21.62
CA ARG A 897 27.57 2.90 21.65
C ARG A 897 27.64 3.59 23.00
N TYR A 898 27.52 2.84 24.10
CA TYR A 898 27.38 3.43 25.43
C TYR A 898 28.64 3.26 26.29
N MET A 899 29.23 2.07 26.30
CA MET A 899 30.34 1.79 27.24
C MET A 899 31.68 2.36 26.79
N LYS A 900 31.94 2.33 25.48
CA LYS A 900 33.17 2.85 24.88
C LYS A 900 33.08 4.33 24.47
N HIS A 901 32.00 5.02 24.84
CA HIS A 901 31.83 6.41 24.48
C HIS A 901 32.86 7.29 25.23
N PRO A 902 33.70 8.09 24.54
CA PRO A 902 34.82 8.77 25.18
C PRO A 902 34.42 9.98 26.02
N LEU A 903 33.30 10.65 25.68
CA LEU A 903 32.89 11.91 26.31
C LEU A 903 31.70 11.81 27.27
N ILE A 904 30.74 10.93 26.98
CA ILE A 904 29.47 10.83 27.71
C ILE A 904 29.49 9.54 28.51
N LYS A 905 29.25 9.67 29.82
CA LYS A 905 29.18 8.53 30.73
C LYS A 905 27.74 8.02 30.81
N TYR A 906 27.47 6.99 30.03
CA TYR A 906 26.20 6.26 30.10
C TYR A 906 26.22 5.21 31.22
N GLN A 907 25.08 5.00 31.85
CA GLN A 907 24.85 3.95 32.84
C GLN A 907 23.89 2.92 32.24
N THR A 908 24.35 1.68 32.06
CA THR A 908 23.52 0.58 31.55
C THR A 908 23.08 -0.27 32.74
N TYR A 909 21.79 -0.59 32.82
CA TYR A 909 21.21 -1.36 33.92
C TYR A 909 20.57 -2.64 33.41
N LEU A 910 20.73 -3.73 34.15
CA LEU A 910 20.09 -5.03 33.90
C LEU A 910 19.06 -5.29 34.97
N VAL A 911 17.91 -5.79 34.54
CA VAL A 911 16.77 -6.04 35.41
C VAL A 911 16.47 -7.53 35.41
N TYR A 912 16.47 -8.14 36.58
CA TYR A 912 16.27 -9.56 36.80
C TYR A 912 15.03 -9.82 37.66
N ASP A 913 14.42 -11.00 37.48
CA ASP A 913 13.46 -11.52 38.45
C ASP A 913 14.16 -12.19 39.65
N GLU A 914 13.37 -12.63 40.64
CA GLU A 914 13.85 -13.37 41.82
C GLU A 914 14.59 -14.68 41.51
N LYS A 915 14.52 -15.17 40.28
CA LYS A 915 15.16 -16.41 39.83
C LYS A 915 16.39 -16.12 38.96
N GLU A 916 16.91 -14.89 38.98
CA GLU A 916 18.07 -14.44 38.21
C GLU A 916 17.85 -14.52 36.69
N LYS A 917 16.60 -14.50 36.22
CA LYS A 917 16.29 -14.41 34.78
C LYS A 917 16.28 -12.95 34.35
N LEU A 918 17.07 -12.62 33.33
CA LEU A 918 17.10 -11.28 32.75
C LEU A 918 15.75 -10.94 32.08
N LEU A 919 15.13 -9.87 32.54
CA LEU A 919 13.83 -9.36 32.08
C LEU A 919 13.96 -8.16 31.14
N GLY A 920 15.02 -7.36 31.30
CA GLY A 920 15.21 -6.14 30.52
C GLY A 920 16.57 -5.51 30.73
N VAL A 921 16.97 -4.66 29.78
CA VAL A 921 18.13 -3.77 29.86
C VAL A 921 17.66 -2.36 29.52
N PHE A 922 18.16 -1.36 30.23
CA PHE A 922 17.95 0.04 29.87
C PHE A 922 19.20 0.88 30.10
N VAL A 923 19.31 1.98 29.36
CA VAL A 923 20.49 2.86 29.40
C VAL A 923 20.06 4.26 29.80
N LEU A 924 20.73 4.84 30.80
CA LEU A 924 20.52 6.20 31.25
C LEU A 924 21.73 7.07 30.96
N ARG A 925 21.47 8.33 30.61
CA ARG A 925 22.42 9.45 30.71
C ARG A 925 21.86 10.40 31.76
N ILE A 926 22.63 10.69 32.81
CA ILE A 926 22.16 11.51 33.92
C ILE A 926 23.00 12.78 33.99
N GLU A 927 22.34 13.93 33.90
CA GLU A 927 22.95 15.25 33.94
C GLU A 927 22.13 16.18 34.84
N ASP A 928 22.74 16.65 35.93
CA ASP A 928 22.13 17.51 36.93
C ASP A 928 20.75 17.03 37.43
N LYS A 929 19.68 17.64 36.94
CA LYS A 929 18.29 17.39 37.34
C LYS A 929 17.52 16.54 36.31
N LEU A 930 18.16 16.11 35.23
CA LEU A 930 17.55 15.38 34.13
C LEU A 930 18.25 14.04 33.92
N ALA A 931 17.47 12.97 33.84
CA ALA A 931 17.91 11.69 33.33
C ALA A 931 17.27 11.46 31.96
N ALA A 932 18.07 11.18 30.94
CA ALA A 932 17.60 10.75 29.63
C ALA A 932 17.63 9.22 29.55
N LEU A 933 16.49 8.61 29.22
CA LEU A 933 16.38 7.20 28.86
C LEU A 933 16.85 7.03 27.42
N MET A 934 18.08 6.55 27.28
CA MET A 934 18.77 6.43 26.00
C MET A 934 18.26 5.25 25.19
N ASP A 935 18.11 4.09 25.82
CA ASP A 935 17.68 2.87 25.14
C ASP A 935 16.99 1.90 26.10
N ILE A 936 16.22 0.98 25.52
CA ILE A 936 15.54 -0.10 26.23
C ILE A 936 15.56 -1.37 25.37
N ILE A 937 15.94 -2.50 25.98
CA ILE A 937 15.88 -3.83 25.38
C ILE A 937 15.07 -4.71 26.33
N ALA A 938 13.83 -5.01 25.96
CA ALA A 938 12.94 -5.85 26.75
C ALA A 938 11.78 -6.36 25.87
N PRO A 939 11.10 -7.45 26.24
CA PRO A 939 9.77 -7.76 25.72
C PRO A 939 8.81 -6.60 26.01
N LYS A 940 7.87 -6.29 25.10
CA LYS A 940 6.90 -5.18 25.21
C LYS A 940 6.14 -5.20 26.53
N ALA A 941 5.77 -6.39 27.01
CA ALA A 941 5.07 -6.56 28.28
C ALA A 941 5.87 -6.08 29.51
N GLN A 942 7.20 -5.96 29.40
CA GLN A 942 8.07 -5.52 30.49
C GLN A 942 8.38 -4.01 30.46
N PHE A 943 8.00 -3.28 29.41
CA PHE A 943 8.35 -1.86 29.25
C PHE A 943 7.92 -1.01 30.45
N GLU A 944 6.67 -1.16 30.92
CA GLU A 944 6.18 -0.40 32.08
C GLU A 944 7.05 -0.64 33.32
N MET A 945 7.40 -1.91 33.58
CA MET A 945 8.24 -2.28 34.72
C MET A 945 9.64 -1.67 34.59
N ILE A 946 10.27 -1.79 33.42
CA ILE A 946 11.61 -1.26 33.16
C ILE A 946 11.63 0.28 33.28
N ILE A 947 10.61 0.96 32.75
CA ILE A 947 10.47 2.42 32.87
C ILE A 947 10.28 2.82 34.34
N ASN A 948 9.50 2.07 35.12
CA ASN A 948 9.33 2.33 36.54
C ASN A 948 10.64 2.21 37.33
N GLU A 949 11.48 1.22 37.00
CA GLU A 949 12.82 1.10 37.58
C GLU A 949 13.76 2.22 37.13
N ALA A 950 13.72 2.62 35.86
CA ALA A 950 14.45 3.79 35.37
C ALA A 950 14.08 5.08 36.12
N ILE A 951 12.78 5.31 36.38
CA ILE A 951 12.29 6.45 37.17
C ILE A 951 12.84 6.41 38.60
N ARG A 952 12.87 5.22 39.22
CA ARG A 952 13.39 5.02 40.58
C ARG A 952 14.89 5.30 40.65
N ILE A 953 15.66 4.77 39.71
CA ILE A 953 17.11 4.99 39.65
C ILE A 953 17.43 6.45 39.39
N ALA A 954 16.77 7.08 38.40
CA ALA A 954 16.93 8.51 38.13
C ALA A 954 16.67 9.36 39.39
N HIS A 955 15.65 9.03 40.18
CA HIS A 955 15.39 9.71 41.46
C HIS A 955 16.54 9.55 42.46
N ASN A 956 17.05 8.32 42.62
CA ASN A 956 18.11 8.00 43.57
C ASN A 956 19.43 8.68 43.20
N GLU A 957 19.70 8.83 41.91
CA GLU A 957 20.83 9.57 41.35
C GLU A 957 20.62 11.09 41.37
N GLY A 958 19.49 11.58 41.91
CA GLY A 958 19.23 13.01 42.15
C GLY A 958 18.53 13.75 41.00
N ALA A 959 18.24 13.08 39.88
CA ALA A 959 17.46 13.68 38.80
C ALA A 959 16.01 13.89 39.24
N LYS A 960 15.38 14.99 38.80
CA LYS A 960 13.98 15.34 39.05
C LYS A 960 13.04 14.92 37.93
N LEU A 961 13.59 14.69 36.75
CA LEU A 961 12.86 14.35 35.53
C LEU A 961 13.58 13.19 34.85
N LEU A 962 12.84 12.15 34.48
CA LEU A 962 13.26 11.17 33.49
C LEU A 962 12.61 11.55 32.16
N ARG A 963 13.36 11.46 31.06
CA ARG A 963 12.90 11.85 29.72
C ARG A 963 13.25 10.79 28.69
N ALA A 964 12.34 10.49 27.78
CA ALA A 964 12.58 9.66 26.61
C ALA A 964 12.16 10.39 25.33
N TRP A 965 12.83 10.08 24.23
CA TRP A 965 12.42 10.49 22.88
C TRP A 965 12.06 9.25 22.10
N VAL A 966 10.83 9.22 21.59
CA VAL A 966 10.27 8.04 20.91
C VAL A 966 9.40 8.48 19.74
N PRO A 967 9.24 7.64 18.70
CA PRO A 967 8.29 7.91 17.63
C PRO A 967 6.86 8.09 18.15
N GLU A 968 6.10 8.98 17.53
CA GLU A 968 4.69 9.22 17.85
C GLU A 968 3.88 7.92 17.74
N SER A 969 4.19 7.11 16.74
CA SER A 969 3.60 5.80 16.53
C SER A 969 3.94 4.75 17.61
N ARG A 970 4.83 5.06 18.57
CA ARG A 970 5.29 4.15 19.65
C ARG A 970 5.05 4.68 21.05
N ILE A 971 4.37 5.82 21.20
CA ILE A 971 4.08 6.44 22.50
C ILE A 971 3.42 5.45 23.47
N GLU A 972 2.54 4.57 23.00
CA GLU A 972 1.80 3.64 23.86
C GLU A 972 2.71 2.74 24.70
N LEU A 973 3.91 2.40 24.21
CA LEU A 973 4.91 1.59 24.93
C LEU A 973 5.61 2.38 26.06
N PHE A 974 5.50 3.70 26.06
CA PHE A 974 6.14 4.60 27.01
C PHE A 974 5.12 5.40 27.81
N ASN A 975 3.84 5.38 27.46
CA ASN A 975 2.80 6.13 28.17
C ASN A 975 2.35 5.40 29.46
N HIS A 976 3.30 5.20 30.35
CA HIS A 976 3.10 4.56 31.65
C HIS A 976 3.38 5.57 32.77
N ALA A 977 2.94 5.24 33.99
CA ALA A 977 3.38 5.95 35.20
C ALA A 977 3.11 7.48 35.23
N ARG A 978 2.00 7.94 34.62
CA ARG A 978 1.63 9.37 34.48
C ARG A 978 2.65 10.18 33.68
N ALA A 979 3.12 9.62 32.56
CA ALA A 979 3.94 10.32 31.59
C ALA A 979 3.27 11.61 31.10
N LEU A 980 4.07 12.66 30.90
CA LEU A 980 3.71 13.85 30.15
C LEU A 980 4.25 13.72 28.73
N ILE A 981 3.37 13.83 27.74
CA ILE A 981 3.75 13.71 26.32
C ILE A 981 3.82 15.12 25.72
N ASN A 982 5.00 15.50 25.27
CA ASN A 982 5.28 16.80 24.66
C ASN A 982 5.58 16.63 23.16
N ASN A 983 5.13 17.62 22.37
CA ASN A 983 5.48 17.69 20.95
C ASN A 983 6.92 18.18 20.77
N THR A 984 7.64 17.61 19.82
CA THR A 984 8.93 18.14 19.35
C THR A 984 8.79 18.66 17.92
N ASP A 985 9.76 19.44 17.46
CA ASP A 985 9.89 19.85 16.07
C ASP A 985 10.71 18.84 15.24
N ILE A 986 10.97 17.65 15.78
CA ILE A 986 11.81 16.63 15.16
C ILE A 986 10.95 15.66 14.38
N VAL A 987 11.29 15.51 13.10
CA VAL A 987 10.59 14.66 12.15
C VAL A 987 11.47 13.46 11.79
N ILE A 988 10.84 12.31 11.54
CA ILE A 988 11.51 11.11 11.02
C ILE A 988 11.23 11.04 9.51
N PRO A 989 12.24 11.21 8.64
CA PRO A 989 12.07 11.17 7.20
C PRO A 989 12.38 9.78 6.64
N THR A 990 11.90 9.52 5.42
CA THR A 990 12.48 8.53 4.51
C THR A 990 12.74 9.15 3.14
N ILE A 991 13.52 8.50 2.28
CA ILE A 991 13.88 9.02 0.96
C ILE A 991 12.70 8.93 -0.01
N SER A 992 12.49 9.98 -0.79
CA SER A 992 11.52 10.01 -1.90
C SER A 992 12.15 10.16 -3.27
N ILE A 993 13.41 10.59 -3.36
CA ILE A 993 14.10 10.78 -4.66
C ILE A 993 14.52 9.46 -5.34
N VAL A 994 14.62 8.36 -4.58
CA VAL A 994 15.00 7.03 -5.10
C VAL A 994 13.74 6.18 -5.26
N LYS A 995 13.48 5.73 -6.49
CA LYS A 995 12.34 4.87 -6.80
C LYS A 995 12.54 3.48 -6.18
N GLY A 996 11.51 2.94 -5.51
CA GLY A 996 11.45 1.55 -5.06
C GLY A 996 11.19 1.33 -3.56
N LEU A 997 11.27 2.39 -2.73
CA LEU A 997 10.77 2.36 -1.36
C LEU A 997 9.55 3.27 -1.26
N ASN A 998 8.44 2.73 -0.76
CA ASN A 998 7.22 3.50 -0.57
C ASN A 998 7.22 4.14 0.83
N PRO A 999 7.21 5.49 0.96
CA PRO A 999 7.15 6.14 2.27
C PRO A 999 5.97 5.70 3.13
N GLU A 1000 4.83 5.38 2.52
CA GLU A 1000 3.64 4.91 3.25
C GLU A 1000 3.83 3.52 3.87
N GLU A 1001 4.70 2.67 3.32
CA GLU A 1001 5.05 1.38 3.93
C GLU A 1001 5.91 1.56 5.19
N ILE A 1002 6.71 2.61 5.24
CA ILE A 1002 7.64 2.93 6.34
C ILE A 1002 6.95 3.77 7.42
N LYS A 1003 5.84 4.42 7.07
CA LYS A 1003 5.09 5.33 7.93
C LYS A 1003 4.66 4.68 9.24
N GLY A 1004 5.06 5.31 10.34
CA GLY A 1004 4.79 4.81 11.68
C GLY A 1004 5.37 3.41 11.96
N LYS A 1005 6.39 2.94 11.21
CA LYS A 1005 6.99 1.60 11.38
C LYS A 1005 8.30 1.61 12.17
N TRP A 1006 8.94 2.75 12.35
CA TRP A 1006 10.16 2.85 13.14
C TRP A 1006 9.93 2.56 14.62
N PHE A 1007 10.88 1.86 15.24
CA PHE A 1007 11.16 1.92 16.66
C PHE A 1007 12.51 2.60 16.82
N LEU A 1008 12.50 3.80 17.38
CA LEU A 1008 13.66 4.64 17.63
C LEU A 1008 13.61 5.16 19.06
N THR A 1009 14.77 5.52 19.58
CA THR A 1009 15.01 6.02 20.93
C THR A 1009 16.05 7.14 20.87
N TYR A 1010 16.33 7.79 22.00
CA TYR A 1010 17.43 8.75 22.10
C TYR A 1010 18.78 8.17 21.64
N GLY A 1011 18.99 6.88 21.89
CA GLY A 1011 20.19 6.13 21.52
C GLY A 1011 20.49 6.14 20.03
N ASP A 1012 19.44 6.22 19.22
CA ASP A 1012 19.53 6.29 17.77
C ASP A 1012 19.91 7.69 17.28
N THR A 1013 20.11 8.69 18.13
CA THR A 1013 20.49 10.07 17.73
C THR A 1013 21.99 10.30 17.85
N ASP A 1014 22.60 11.06 16.95
CA ASP A 1014 24.05 11.32 16.93
C ASP A 1014 24.46 12.71 17.45
N PHE A 1015 23.52 13.52 17.96
CA PHE A 1015 23.71 14.94 18.34
C PHE A 1015 23.61 15.20 19.85
N MET A 1016 23.66 14.16 20.68
CA MET A 1016 23.66 14.30 22.13
C MET A 1016 25.04 14.21 22.73
#